data_AF-A0A7Y7ULM1-F1
#
_entry.id   AF-A0A7Y7ULM1-F1
#
_cell.length_a   1.000
_cell.length_b   1.000
_cell.length_c   1.000
_cell.angle_alpha   90.00
_cell.angle_beta   90.00
_cell.angle_gamma   90.00
#
_symmetry.space_group_name_H-M   'P 1'
#
loop_
_entity.id
_entity.type
_entity.pdbx_description
1 polymer ?
#
loop_
_entity_poly.entity_id
_entity_poly.type
_entity_poly.pdbx_seq_one_letter_code
_entity_poly.pdbx_strand_id
1 'polypeptide(L)'
;MKKQIFSFLKFIFLVLFFQSSFVFAATNTWDFNNPGDYTLSNTNSFDFYTSSIELKQNTLTHQGRINNATIYNGAYDIVVDGDYAYMTSFLGDRVTILDISNPTAPVFVSQILNNGGTIRLDGAAGIVKDGNYLYVASNVSDALQIIDVTNPASPLAVGQVLNTTTTRLNGARGIYKVGDYVYIASNVDDSLTVINVNNPNTPTYTGKYYVANGNLNGARDVKVVGNYAYVATYDRDSLAVIDISNPVNPTFVTELRQTTRLNGAHHVEISGNYAYVSAYLNASVMVIDISNPLTPVEVTNITGGNYSLTNPRDLIVDGNKLFITSYGNDAVNVVDITDPTTPVYITKILHNAAAQLLDGANGIFKVGNYLYISSYISDALEIIRFDYDATNPFVVSNNGIYFEEDITSISHILTPTTTGDITYQISNNNGTTWYYFNGTSWVTTTGGVANSNSISVINTNLSSLNTLFGGVGVFRFKAFFVSNGQEQVGIDSLSLQTSSNQFIFGFNGRYYIGTAGSPFVESNLRLIRNDTSINFNWGTGIPHPNLPADGFTARWTGKITTDITGTHTFRTNSDDGVRLYINGTLVINGWVDQAPTYRTGTFSLTAGNYYDIVLEYYENGGGAVMQFDWMRPGDTAYSFVSGDYIINNTSYTTPSDISLSNNTVFHLDGVGTSVGDFTSIDLNPGKTFTYSLISGIGSEDNSSFYITGNTLYLNEIADSFSQDVYSIRVRTDDGEGGLYEKVFSMFVVNLSTLNPGFCSSYYNGVLAPPFSPSLLLYKTSTNSVNFNWGTLSPDSSVPADYFTSSYEGYIQTSTTGIHTFRTNSDDGVRLYIDGNLIIDNWTNHGPTYDYGNYTLTAGTSYNIRLEFYENTGRALIQLDWLRPGDTVYSNITQSNVGHVGNCVTTDNIAPVFTYSTPVIDSALIPGKDLNITLNYNDGIDGTGIDLSTGNFSLFRWNGTSWGSDISPTYLSSSSINSLNSNFSLVGLPYGRYNYIFTIDDNNGNTGTISKIFYMDEPSFNVSTSNYNSNVGTTYGIDEIIITVRTVGAAYNLELLKDSNLIDSRGNIIINWDGNTGVGYDNSPYSGPKKDITTNPVVATRASLINTAGELNIYTHRLKIKSLVGEEQAAGNYTMNISFRTIFNY
;
A
#
# COMPACT_ATOMS: atom_id res chain seq x y z
N MET A 1 1.32 50.03 80.82
CA MET A 1 0.83 48.72 80.37
C MET A 1 0.11 48.94 79.06
N LYS A 2 0.34 48.25 77.97
CA LYS A 2 1.20 47.13 77.62
C LYS A 2 1.21 47.26 76.07
N LYS A 3 2.31 47.54 75.37
CA LYS A 3 3.69 47.09 75.60
C LYS A 3 3.68 45.58 75.76
N GLN A 4 4.44 44.91 74.91
CA GLN A 4 5.03 43.62 75.20
C GLN A 4 3.97 42.50 75.27
N ILE A 5 3.89 41.66 74.25
CA ILE A 5 5.04 40.98 73.64
C ILE A 5 4.90 41.06 72.10
N PHE A 6 5.44 42.05 71.38
CA PHE A 6 6.77 42.08 70.76
C PHE A 6 7.92 41.53 71.62
N SER A 7 8.82 40.76 70.99
CA SER A 7 10.21 40.45 71.39
C SER A 7 10.54 38.96 71.59
N PHE A 8 10.51 38.22 70.49
CA PHE A 8 11.50 37.21 70.10
C PHE A 8 11.34 37.00 68.57
N LEU A 9 11.31 38.08 67.77
CA LEU A 9 12.48 38.73 67.14
C LEU A 9 13.41 37.71 66.46
N LYS A 10 13.68 37.87 65.16
CA LYS A 10 14.99 38.39 64.73
C LYS A 10 16.14 37.97 65.66
N PHE A 11 16.45 36.68 65.63
CA PHE A 11 17.71 36.04 65.95
C PHE A 11 17.54 34.61 65.41
N ILE A 12 18.10 34.24 64.28
CA ILE A 12 19.49 34.49 63.90
C ILE A 12 19.57 35.18 62.53
N PHE A 13 20.37 36.24 62.54
CA PHE A 13 20.56 37.32 61.57
C PHE A 13 22.03 37.26 61.10
N LEU A 14 22.32 37.81 59.92
CA LEU A 14 23.66 38.25 59.45
C LEU A 14 24.62 37.10 59.04
N VAL A 15 25.21 37.05 57.85
CA VAL A 15 26.25 37.97 57.36
C VAL A 15 26.33 37.98 55.81
N LEU A 16 26.25 39.19 55.27
CA LEU A 16 27.05 39.82 54.20
C LEU A 16 27.86 38.97 53.18
N PHE A 17 27.69 39.39 51.92
CA PHE A 17 28.74 39.73 50.94
C PHE A 17 29.56 38.65 50.20
N PHE A 18 29.71 38.96 48.90
CA PHE A 18 30.79 38.66 47.95
C PHE A 18 30.96 37.24 47.40
N GLN A 19 30.76 37.20 46.07
CA GLN A 19 31.72 36.80 45.03
C GLN A 19 32.28 35.38 44.97
N SER A 20 32.65 35.10 43.72
CA SER A 20 33.70 34.19 43.25
C SER A 20 33.37 32.70 43.23
N SER A 21 32.98 32.26 42.03
CA SER A 21 33.85 31.56 41.08
C SER A 21 34.76 30.43 41.57
N PHE A 22 34.92 29.46 40.66
CA PHE A 22 36.00 28.46 40.56
C PHE A 22 35.91 27.26 41.54
N VAL A 23 36.19 26.00 41.20
CA VAL A 23 36.43 25.29 39.93
C VAL A 23 36.70 23.81 40.28
N PHE A 24 36.41 22.89 39.34
CA PHE A 24 36.92 21.49 39.22
C PHE A 24 36.60 20.52 40.40
N ALA A 25 36.50 19.20 40.23
CA ALA A 25 36.99 18.33 39.18
C ALA A 25 36.08 17.09 39.06
N ALA A 26 36.21 16.46 37.90
CA ALA A 26 35.69 15.16 37.49
C ALA A 26 35.79 14.02 38.52
N THR A 27 34.95 13.00 38.35
CA THR A 27 35.40 11.64 38.05
C THR A 27 34.25 10.80 37.48
N ASN A 28 34.44 10.34 36.24
CA ASN A 28 34.11 9.00 35.68
C ASN A 28 33.49 8.00 36.66
N THR A 29 32.53 7.13 36.35
CA THR A 29 32.05 6.45 35.12
C THR A 29 30.81 5.64 35.61
N TRP A 30 30.01 5.03 34.72
CA TRP A 30 29.59 3.60 34.80
C TRP A 30 28.53 3.25 33.75
N ASP A 31 29.04 2.57 32.72
CA ASP A 31 28.60 1.35 32.04
C ASP A 31 27.15 1.13 31.55
N PHE A 32 27.08 0.90 30.23
CA PHE A 32 25.95 0.35 29.47
C PHE A 32 25.88 -1.17 29.70
N ASN A 33 24.70 -1.73 30.00
CA ASN A 33 24.29 -3.12 29.63
C ASN A 33 22.87 -3.45 30.16
N ASN A 34 21.81 -3.12 29.41
CA ASN A 34 20.69 -3.99 28.97
C ASN A 34 19.50 -3.14 28.48
N PRO A 35 18.82 -3.52 27.39
CA PRO A 35 17.66 -2.79 26.87
C PRO A 35 16.37 -3.33 27.51
N GLY A 36 15.56 -2.45 28.09
CA GLY A 36 14.25 -2.83 28.62
C GLY A 36 13.61 -1.72 29.45
N ASP A 37 12.44 -1.27 28.99
CA ASP A 37 11.38 -0.59 29.73
C ASP A 37 11.59 0.86 30.20
N TYR A 38 11.17 1.80 29.34
CA TYR A 38 10.66 3.09 29.78
C TYR A 38 9.15 3.00 29.96
N THR A 39 8.69 2.90 31.21
CA THR A 39 7.30 3.12 31.59
C THR A 39 7.05 4.61 31.76
N LEU A 40 6.11 5.16 30.97
CA LEU A 40 5.53 6.49 31.20
C LEU A 40 4.37 6.35 32.18
N SER A 41 4.52 6.90 33.39
CA SER A 41 3.43 7.02 34.36
C SER A 41 2.62 8.30 34.10
N ASN A 42 1.33 8.11 33.87
CA ASN A 42 0.32 9.17 33.72
C ASN A 42 0.26 10.10 34.93
N THR A 43 0.36 11.42 34.69
CA THR A 43 -0.34 12.43 35.49
C THR A 43 -0.88 13.53 34.56
N ASN A 44 -2.21 13.57 34.42
CA ASN A 44 -3.02 14.68 33.92
C ASN A 44 -2.50 15.43 32.68
N SER A 45 -2.75 14.88 31.49
CA SER A 45 -2.61 15.64 30.25
C SER A 45 -3.73 16.68 30.14
N PHE A 46 -3.39 17.94 30.39
CA PHE A 46 -3.99 19.03 29.62
C PHE A 46 -3.23 19.05 28.28
N ASP A 47 -3.85 18.50 27.24
CA ASP A 47 -3.27 18.50 25.90
C ASP A 47 -3.24 19.94 25.36
N PHE A 48 -2.08 20.59 25.48
CA PHE A 48 -1.75 21.75 24.68
C PHE A 48 -1.50 21.26 23.25
N TYR A 49 -2.44 21.50 22.34
CA TYR A 49 -2.29 21.18 20.92
C TYR A 49 -1.06 21.88 20.35
N THR A 50 -0.04 21.09 20.03
CA THR A 50 1.10 21.49 19.21
C THR A 50 0.64 21.59 17.75
N SER A 51 0.83 22.73 17.10
CA SER A 51 0.76 22.83 15.64
C SER A 51 1.96 22.10 15.03
N SER A 52 1.79 20.84 14.64
CA SER A 52 2.73 20.20 13.72
C SER A 52 2.50 20.78 12.33
N ILE A 53 3.48 21.51 11.79
CA ILE A 53 3.58 21.71 10.34
C ILE A 53 4.05 20.37 9.77
N GLU A 54 3.12 19.60 9.23
CA GLU A 54 3.42 18.36 8.52
C GLU A 54 3.93 18.76 7.13
N LEU A 55 5.26 18.81 6.99
CA LEU A 55 5.89 18.88 5.67
C LEU A 55 5.76 17.49 5.06
N LYS A 56 4.68 17.21 4.33
CA LYS A 56 4.54 15.93 3.63
C LYS A 56 5.65 15.83 2.59
N GLN A 57 6.62 14.97 2.85
CA GLN A 57 7.62 14.62 1.86
C GLN A 57 6.90 13.96 0.67
N ASN A 58 7.39 14.20 -0.54
CA ASN A 58 7.08 13.34 -1.67
C ASN A 58 7.63 11.96 -1.34
N THR A 59 6.77 11.08 -0.83
CA THR A 59 7.16 9.77 -0.35
C THR A 59 6.86 8.74 -1.42
N LEU A 60 7.81 7.85 -1.60
CA LEU A 60 7.59 6.58 -2.26
C LEU A 60 7.41 5.54 -1.16
N THR A 61 6.21 4.99 -1.05
CA THR A 61 5.89 3.95 -0.08
C THR A 61 5.60 2.66 -0.82
N HIS A 62 6.25 1.58 -0.44
CA HIS A 62 5.89 0.25 -0.94
C HIS A 62 4.52 -0.13 -0.38
N GLN A 63 3.61 -0.57 -1.25
CA GLN A 63 2.20 -0.82 -0.91
C GLN A 63 1.80 -2.28 -1.11
N GLY A 64 2.33 -2.92 -2.15
CA GLY A 64 1.91 -4.27 -2.53
C GLY A 64 2.98 -4.98 -3.33
N ARG A 65 2.94 -6.31 -3.28
CA ARG A 65 3.88 -7.17 -3.99
C ARG A 65 3.24 -8.51 -4.32
N ILE A 66 3.63 -9.08 -5.45
CA ILE A 66 3.46 -10.51 -5.72
C ILE A 66 4.73 -11.05 -6.37
N ASN A 67 5.30 -12.12 -5.81
CA ASN A 67 6.56 -12.71 -6.27
C ASN A 67 6.45 -14.25 -6.40
N ASN A 68 7.14 -14.80 -7.40
CA ASN A 68 7.19 -16.24 -7.67
C ASN A 68 8.32 -16.55 -8.66
N ALA A 69 9.38 -17.18 -8.18
CA ALA A 69 10.57 -17.50 -8.96
C ALA A 69 10.35 -18.47 -10.14
N THR A 70 9.18 -19.12 -10.22
CA THR A 70 8.83 -19.99 -11.36
C THR A 70 7.94 -19.28 -12.38
N ILE A 71 7.01 -18.44 -11.90
CA ILE A 71 6.02 -17.77 -12.76
C ILE A 71 6.61 -16.47 -13.31
N TYR A 72 7.13 -15.60 -12.45
CA TYR A 72 7.56 -14.26 -12.86
C TYR A 72 9.03 -14.20 -13.26
N ASN A 73 9.77 -15.31 -13.13
CA ASN A 73 11.19 -15.51 -13.45
C ASN A 73 11.76 -14.51 -14.47
N GLY A 74 12.55 -13.55 -14.01
CA GLY A 74 13.08 -12.47 -14.84
C GLY A 74 12.02 -11.48 -15.30
N ALA A 75 11.18 -10.98 -14.38
CA ALA A 75 10.13 -9.99 -14.65
C ALA A 75 10.74 -8.79 -15.39
N TYR A 76 10.21 -8.46 -16.57
CA TYR A 76 10.95 -7.64 -17.54
C TYR A 76 10.33 -6.29 -17.81
N ASP A 77 9.11 -6.31 -18.34
CA ASP A 77 8.37 -5.12 -18.76
C ASP A 77 6.90 -5.29 -18.35
N ILE A 78 6.19 -4.17 -18.24
CA ILE A 78 4.85 -4.14 -17.68
C ILE A 78 3.98 -3.06 -18.33
N VAL A 79 2.72 -3.42 -18.58
CA VAL A 79 1.68 -2.48 -18.96
C VAL A 79 0.47 -2.70 -18.06
N VAL A 80 -0.20 -1.62 -17.66
CA VAL A 80 -1.39 -1.66 -16.83
C VAL A 80 -2.57 -1.05 -17.58
N ASP A 81 -3.72 -1.70 -17.51
CA ASP A 81 -4.98 -1.17 -18.04
C ASP A 81 -6.16 -1.59 -17.17
N GLY A 82 -6.87 -0.59 -16.63
CA GLY A 82 -7.91 -0.77 -15.63
C GLY A 82 -7.38 -1.52 -14.40
N ASP A 83 -8.08 -2.59 -14.03
CA ASP A 83 -7.78 -3.43 -12.87
C ASP A 83 -6.73 -4.51 -13.16
N TYR A 84 -6.10 -4.52 -14.35
CA TYR A 84 -5.17 -5.59 -14.73
C TYR A 84 -3.78 -5.06 -15.07
N ALA A 85 -2.77 -5.76 -14.55
CA ALA A 85 -1.38 -5.63 -14.97
C ALA A 85 -0.97 -6.82 -15.84
N TYR A 86 -0.29 -6.52 -16.94
CA TYR A 86 0.24 -7.50 -17.89
C TYR A 86 1.76 -7.39 -17.90
N MET A 87 2.43 -8.45 -17.47
CA MET A 87 3.87 -8.43 -17.22
C MET A 87 4.57 -9.52 -18.04
N THR A 88 5.62 -9.16 -18.75
CA THR A 88 6.50 -10.12 -19.43
C THR A 88 7.53 -10.68 -18.46
N SER A 89 7.89 -11.95 -18.63
CA SER A 89 8.95 -12.61 -17.88
C SER A 89 9.97 -13.17 -18.86
N PHE A 90 11.16 -12.59 -18.86
CA PHE A 90 12.20 -12.87 -19.85
C PHE A 90 12.79 -14.26 -19.72
N LEU A 91 13.00 -14.74 -18.49
CA LEU A 91 13.51 -16.11 -18.22
C LEU A 91 12.38 -17.12 -18.02
N GLY A 92 11.18 -16.63 -17.70
CA GLY A 92 9.98 -17.43 -17.55
C GLY A 92 9.28 -17.74 -18.86
N ASP A 93 9.67 -17.13 -19.97
CA ASP A 93 9.13 -17.28 -21.31
C ASP A 93 7.61 -17.12 -21.40
N ARG A 94 7.07 -16.08 -20.76
CA ARG A 94 5.62 -15.90 -20.65
C ARG A 94 5.18 -14.45 -20.50
N VAL A 95 3.88 -14.25 -20.68
CA VAL A 95 3.15 -13.10 -20.17
C VAL A 95 2.25 -13.54 -19.01
N THR A 96 2.32 -12.82 -17.91
CA THR A 96 1.50 -13.01 -16.71
C THR A 96 0.45 -11.91 -16.65
N ILE A 97 -0.78 -12.29 -16.27
CA ILE A 97 -1.90 -11.37 -16.04
C ILE A 97 -2.23 -11.37 -14.55
N LEU A 98 -2.25 -10.18 -13.97
CA LEU A 98 -2.46 -9.95 -12.54
C LEU A 98 -3.65 -9.01 -12.34
N ASP A 99 -4.50 -9.30 -11.36
CA ASP A 99 -5.54 -8.40 -10.87
C ASP A 99 -4.90 -7.47 -9.83
N ILE A 100 -5.06 -6.18 -10.05
CA ILE A 100 -4.51 -5.09 -9.23
C ILE A 100 -5.62 -4.14 -8.75
N SER A 101 -6.88 -4.56 -8.82
CA SER A 101 -8.03 -3.80 -8.30
C SER A 101 -7.86 -3.43 -6.82
N ASN A 102 -7.10 -4.26 -6.07
CA ASN A 102 -6.48 -3.87 -4.81
C ASN A 102 -4.95 -3.78 -4.94
N PRO A 103 -4.37 -2.57 -5.09
CA PRO A 103 -2.93 -2.38 -5.25
C PRO A 103 -2.07 -2.85 -4.06
N THR A 104 -2.66 -3.05 -2.87
CA THR A 104 -1.91 -3.57 -1.71
C THR A 104 -1.83 -5.10 -1.69
N ALA A 105 -2.70 -5.78 -2.43
CA ALA A 105 -2.78 -7.23 -2.50
C ALA A 105 -3.04 -7.69 -3.95
N PRO A 106 -2.07 -7.51 -4.87
CA PRO A 106 -2.21 -7.98 -6.25
C PRO A 106 -2.36 -9.51 -6.29
N VAL A 107 -3.20 -10.00 -7.21
CA VAL A 107 -3.56 -11.42 -7.32
C VAL A 107 -3.20 -11.97 -8.70
N PHE A 108 -2.65 -13.18 -8.75
CA PHE A 108 -2.43 -13.90 -10.00
C PHE A 108 -3.77 -14.31 -10.63
N VAL A 109 -3.98 -13.94 -11.89
CA VAL A 109 -5.21 -14.28 -12.64
C VAL A 109 -4.92 -15.42 -13.61
N SER A 110 -3.98 -15.22 -14.52
CA SER A 110 -3.65 -16.19 -15.56
C SER A 110 -2.26 -15.93 -16.13
N GLN A 111 -1.83 -16.81 -17.03
CA GLN A 111 -0.58 -16.66 -17.77
C GLN A 111 -0.72 -17.28 -19.16
N ILE A 112 0.18 -16.89 -20.05
CA ILE A 112 0.38 -17.53 -21.34
C ILE A 112 1.86 -17.82 -21.53
N LEU A 113 2.18 -19.11 -21.62
CA LEU A 113 3.54 -19.61 -21.70
C LEU A 113 3.95 -19.90 -23.14
N ASN A 114 5.23 -19.72 -23.41
CA ASN A 114 5.88 -20.31 -24.56
C ASN A 114 5.67 -21.82 -24.58
N ASN A 115 5.37 -22.38 -25.76
CA ASN A 115 5.15 -23.82 -25.92
C ASN A 115 6.04 -24.45 -26.99
N GLY A 116 7.02 -23.71 -27.52
CA GLY A 116 7.90 -24.16 -28.61
C GLY A 116 7.17 -24.54 -29.91
N GLY A 117 5.85 -24.31 -29.98
CA GLY A 117 4.95 -24.78 -31.03
C GLY A 117 4.30 -23.61 -31.76
N THR A 118 3.15 -23.16 -31.28
CA THR A 118 2.35 -22.07 -31.88
C THR A 118 2.54 -20.72 -31.21
N ILE A 119 3.02 -20.70 -29.96
CA ILE A 119 3.25 -19.49 -29.17
C ILE A 119 4.75 -19.19 -29.18
N ARG A 120 5.12 -17.91 -29.30
CA ARG A 120 6.51 -17.42 -29.34
C ARG A 120 6.73 -16.41 -28.24
N LEU A 121 7.11 -16.89 -27.06
CA LEU A 121 7.34 -16.05 -25.88
C LEU A 121 8.69 -16.31 -25.20
N ASP A 122 9.58 -17.08 -25.84
CA ASP A 122 10.96 -17.26 -25.36
C ASP A 122 11.67 -15.91 -25.32
N GLY A 123 12.17 -15.52 -24.15
CA GLY A 123 12.74 -14.19 -23.94
C GLY A 123 11.73 -13.04 -24.08
N ALA A 124 10.48 -13.22 -23.63
CA ALA A 124 9.47 -12.16 -23.64
C ALA A 124 10.02 -10.87 -23.00
N ALA A 125 10.14 -9.81 -23.79
CA ALA A 125 10.80 -8.57 -23.42
C ALA A 125 9.78 -7.42 -23.43
N GLY A 126 9.82 -6.53 -24.44
CA GLY A 126 8.93 -5.38 -24.50
C GLY A 126 7.46 -5.77 -24.72
N ILE A 127 6.55 -5.03 -24.10
CA ILE A 127 5.11 -5.21 -24.23
C ILE A 127 4.40 -3.89 -24.46
N VAL A 128 3.39 -3.91 -25.34
CA VAL A 128 2.45 -2.78 -25.48
C VAL A 128 1.03 -3.31 -25.60
N LYS A 129 0.08 -2.62 -24.98
CA LYS A 129 -1.35 -2.93 -25.06
C LYS A 129 -2.06 -1.91 -25.94
N ASP A 130 -2.97 -2.37 -26.79
CA ASP A 130 -3.93 -1.52 -27.49
C ASP A 130 -5.27 -2.24 -27.66
N GLY A 131 -6.34 -1.61 -27.14
CA GLY A 131 -7.64 -2.25 -27.01
C GLY A 131 -7.52 -3.59 -26.28
N ASN A 132 -8.07 -4.65 -26.85
CA ASN A 132 -8.05 -5.99 -26.24
C ASN A 132 -6.78 -6.78 -26.54
N TYR A 133 -5.77 -6.20 -27.19
CA TYR A 133 -4.60 -6.95 -27.65
C TYR A 133 -3.31 -6.50 -26.96
N LEU A 134 -2.49 -7.47 -26.58
CA LEU A 134 -1.10 -7.28 -26.21
C LEU A 134 -0.21 -7.63 -27.40
N TYR A 135 0.81 -6.81 -27.62
CA TYR A 135 1.86 -7.00 -28.61
C TYR A 135 3.16 -7.18 -27.85
N VAL A 136 3.83 -8.31 -28.04
CA VAL A 136 4.99 -8.71 -27.24
C VAL A 136 6.16 -8.95 -28.17
N ALA A 137 7.24 -8.21 -27.97
CA ALA A 137 8.53 -8.52 -28.60
C ALA A 137 9.22 -9.62 -27.78
N SER A 138 9.54 -10.73 -28.43
CA SER A 138 10.18 -11.89 -27.80
C SER A 138 11.60 -12.05 -28.33
N ASN A 139 12.56 -11.84 -27.44
CA ASN A 139 13.97 -11.66 -27.79
C ASN A 139 14.64 -12.94 -28.25
N VAL A 140 14.34 -14.06 -27.62
CA VAL A 140 14.96 -15.36 -27.95
C VAL A 140 14.15 -16.09 -29.01
N SER A 141 12.82 -15.90 -29.03
CA SER A 141 11.96 -16.39 -30.13
C SER A 141 12.15 -15.64 -31.45
N ASP A 142 12.88 -14.53 -31.44
CA ASP A 142 13.05 -13.62 -32.57
C ASP A 142 11.70 -13.25 -33.24
N ALA A 143 10.72 -12.81 -32.45
CA ALA A 143 9.35 -12.69 -32.93
C ALA A 143 8.56 -11.54 -32.30
N LEU A 144 7.51 -11.14 -33.01
CA LEU A 144 6.33 -10.48 -32.44
C LEU A 144 5.27 -11.54 -32.14
N GLN A 145 4.76 -11.57 -30.92
CA GLN A 145 3.60 -12.35 -30.50
C GLN A 145 2.44 -11.41 -30.16
N ILE A 146 1.24 -11.72 -30.66
CA ILE A 146 0.01 -10.98 -30.39
C ILE A 146 -0.95 -11.86 -29.59
N ILE A 147 -1.50 -11.29 -28.53
CA ILE A 147 -2.30 -12.00 -27.53
C ILE A 147 -3.61 -11.21 -27.32
N ASP A 148 -4.75 -11.87 -27.52
CA ASP A 148 -6.06 -11.34 -27.16
C ASP A 148 -6.31 -11.55 -25.67
N VAL A 149 -6.57 -10.46 -24.96
CA VAL A 149 -6.86 -10.39 -23.52
C VAL A 149 -8.26 -9.86 -23.26
N THR A 150 -9.19 -9.99 -24.20
CA THR A 150 -10.62 -9.70 -23.99
C THR A 150 -11.16 -10.42 -22.75
N ASN A 151 -10.68 -11.64 -22.49
CA ASN A 151 -10.88 -12.33 -21.22
C ASN A 151 -9.52 -12.51 -20.51
N PRO A 152 -9.19 -11.67 -19.52
CA PRO A 152 -7.94 -11.75 -18.75
C PRO A 152 -7.72 -13.09 -18.03
N ALA A 153 -8.79 -13.84 -17.73
CA ALA A 153 -8.68 -15.18 -17.13
C ALA A 153 -8.34 -16.28 -18.14
N SER A 154 -8.49 -16.00 -19.45
CA SER A 154 -8.23 -16.96 -20.53
C SER A 154 -7.65 -16.24 -21.76
N PRO A 155 -6.40 -15.74 -21.67
CA PRO A 155 -5.75 -15.06 -22.78
C PRO A 155 -5.47 -16.02 -23.93
N LEU A 156 -5.54 -15.51 -25.16
CA LEU A 156 -5.38 -16.32 -26.38
C LEU A 156 -4.29 -15.75 -27.28
N ALA A 157 -3.29 -16.56 -27.65
CA ALA A 157 -2.37 -16.21 -28.72
C ALA A 157 -3.10 -16.21 -30.08
N VAL A 158 -3.16 -15.05 -30.74
CA VAL A 158 -3.99 -14.85 -31.95
C VAL A 158 -3.20 -14.56 -33.21
N GLY A 159 -2.00 -13.98 -33.10
CA GLY A 159 -1.18 -13.62 -34.25
C GLY A 159 0.30 -13.61 -33.91
N GLN A 160 1.17 -13.75 -34.91
CA GLN A 160 2.62 -13.67 -34.73
C GLN A 160 3.33 -13.26 -36.03
N VAL A 161 4.53 -12.69 -35.89
CA VAL A 161 5.48 -12.48 -36.99
C VAL A 161 6.83 -13.00 -36.57
N LEU A 162 7.39 -13.93 -37.37
CA LEU A 162 8.66 -14.58 -37.10
C LEU A 162 9.83 -13.87 -37.79
N ASN A 163 11.03 -14.07 -37.27
CA ASN A 163 12.26 -13.63 -37.91
C ASN A 163 12.52 -14.35 -39.25
N THR A 164 12.90 -13.56 -40.23
CA THR A 164 13.32 -13.94 -41.57
C THR A 164 14.30 -12.87 -42.07
N THR A 165 14.98 -13.12 -43.18
CA THR A 165 15.81 -12.09 -43.84
C THR A 165 15.01 -10.84 -44.25
N THR A 166 13.69 -10.98 -44.44
CA THR A 166 12.78 -9.88 -44.76
C THR A 166 12.35 -9.13 -43.51
N THR A 167 11.93 -9.82 -42.45
CA THR A 167 11.39 -9.20 -41.23
C THR A 167 12.46 -8.70 -40.29
N ARG A 168 13.63 -9.36 -40.18
CA ARG A 168 14.74 -8.99 -39.28
C ARG A 168 14.28 -8.71 -37.84
N LEU A 169 13.88 -9.76 -37.15
CA LEU A 169 13.41 -9.69 -35.76
C LEU A 169 14.38 -10.39 -34.79
N ASN A 170 15.62 -10.67 -35.20
CA ASN A 170 16.59 -11.31 -34.32
C ASN A 170 16.90 -10.40 -33.11
N GLY A 171 16.61 -10.89 -31.91
CA GLY A 171 16.68 -10.08 -30.71
C GLY A 171 15.61 -8.99 -30.64
N ALA A 172 14.39 -9.25 -31.13
CA ALA A 172 13.26 -8.35 -30.95
C ALA A 172 13.10 -7.97 -29.47
N ARG A 173 13.07 -6.67 -29.15
CA ARG A 173 13.15 -6.23 -27.75
C ARG A 173 12.29 -5.02 -27.44
N GLY A 174 12.62 -3.88 -28.02
CA GLY A 174 11.85 -2.65 -27.88
C GLY A 174 10.63 -2.65 -28.79
N ILE A 175 9.50 -2.17 -28.30
CA ILE A 175 8.25 -2.18 -29.07
C ILE A 175 7.44 -0.91 -28.82
N TYR A 176 6.90 -0.33 -29.89
CA TYR A 176 6.01 0.81 -29.79
C TYR A 176 4.93 0.75 -30.86
N LYS A 177 3.69 1.11 -30.50
CA LYS A 177 2.55 1.04 -31.42
C LYS A 177 1.99 2.43 -31.69
N VAL A 178 1.72 2.73 -32.96
CA VAL A 178 1.03 3.95 -33.40
C VAL A 178 0.05 3.60 -34.52
N GLY A 179 -1.24 3.87 -34.28
CA GLY A 179 -2.30 3.53 -35.23
C GLY A 179 -2.27 2.05 -35.60
N ASP A 180 -2.27 1.75 -36.90
CA ASP A 180 -2.26 0.37 -37.42
C ASP A 180 -0.88 -0.30 -37.41
N TYR A 181 0.16 0.37 -36.90
CA TYR A 181 1.54 -0.10 -37.01
C TYR A 181 2.20 -0.33 -35.65
N VAL A 182 2.97 -1.41 -35.59
CA VAL A 182 3.91 -1.71 -34.51
C VAL A 182 5.33 -1.58 -35.05
N TYR A 183 6.16 -0.88 -34.29
CA TYR A 183 7.57 -0.63 -34.55
C TYR A 183 8.39 -1.42 -33.54
N ILE A 184 9.34 -2.24 -34.03
CA ILE A 184 10.13 -3.14 -33.20
C ILE A 184 11.62 -2.86 -33.40
N ALA A 185 12.29 -2.54 -32.30
CA ALA A 185 13.74 -2.46 -32.23
C ALA A 185 14.31 -3.87 -31.93
N SER A 186 15.22 -4.34 -32.78
CA SER A 186 15.83 -5.67 -32.66
C SER A 186 17.33 -5.56 -32.47
N ASN A 187 17.83 -6.01 -31.32
CA ASN A 187 19.18 -5.68 -30.86
C ASN A 187 20.29 -6.53 -31.48
N VAL A 188 19.97 -7.70 -32.04
CA VAL A 188 20.94 -8.56 -32.74
C VAL A 188 20.91 -8.29 -34.23
N ASP A 189 19.73 -8.02 -34.77
CA ASP A 189 19.53 -7.66 -36.16
C ASP A 189 19.79 -6.17 -36.46
N ASP A 190 20.22 -5.36 -35.50
CA ASP A 190 20.49 -3.91 -35.65
C ASP A 190 19.42 -3.15 -36.46
N SER A 191 18.15 -3.40 -36.16
CA SER A 191 17.06 -2.97 -37.04
C SER A 191 15.87 -2.34 -36.33
N LEU A 192 15.14 -1.53 -37.09
CA LEU A 192 13.80 -1.07 -36.79
C LEU A 192 12.83 -1.68 -37.81
N THR A 193 11.92 -2.51 -37.36
CA THR A 193 10.97 -3.24 -38.21
C THR A 193 9.55 -2.71 -38.01
N VAL A 194 8.80 -2.53 -39.10
CA VAL A 194 7.43 -2.01 -39.12
C VAL A 194 6.47 -3.13 -39.52
N ILE A 195 5.48 -3.40 -38.68
CA ILE A 195 4.48 -4.45 -38.86
C ILE A 195 3.10 -3.80 -38.83
N ASN A 196 2.27 -4.08 -39.84
CA ASN A 196 0.87 -3.69 -39.85
C ASN A 196 0.08 -4.71 -39.03
N VAL A 197 -0.69 -4.19 -38.08
CA VAL A 197 -1.50 -4.93 -37.12
C VAL A 197 -2.98 -4.52 -37.17
N ASN A 198 -3.44 -3.90 -38.26
CA ASN A 198 -4.86 -3.58 -38.47
C ASN A 198 -5.77 -4.82 -38.31
N ASN A 199 -5.26 -6.00 -38.67
CA ASN A 199 -5.81 -7.27 -38.22
C ASN A 199 -4.84 -8.00 -37.28
N PRO A 200 -5.07 -7.96 -35.95
CA PRO A 200 -4.19 -8.59 -34.96
C PRO A 200 -4.06 -10.12 -35.10
N ASN A 201 -5.03 -10.80 -35.71
CA ASN A 201 -4.98 -12.24 -35.96
C ASN A 201 -4.06 -12.61 -37.14
N THR A 202 -3.83 -11.66 -38.05
CA THR A 202 -3.02 -11.87 -39.26
C THR A 202 -2.11 -10.66 -39.50
N PRO A 203 -1.17 -10.38 -38.57
CA PRO A 203 -0.25 -9.26 -38.73
C PRO A 203 0.64 -9.45 -39.97
N THR A 204 0.96 -8.35 -40.65
CA THR A 204 1.75 -8.39 -41.89
C THR A 204 2.95 -7.46 -41.84
N TYR A 205 4.10 -7.95 -42.29
CA TYR A 205 5.29 -7.12 -42.48
C TYR A 205 5.01 -5.94 -43.42
N THR A 206 5.44 -4.73 -43.05
CA THR A 206 5.27 -3.51 -43.87
C THR A 206 6.60 -2.99 -44.41
N GLY A 207 7.61 -2.84 -43.55
CA GLY A 207 8.88 -2.22 -43.91
C GLY A 207 9.92 -2.37 -42.81
N LYS A 208 11.14 -1.91 -43.07
CA LYS A 208 12.20 -1.86 -42.06
C LYS A 208 13.27 -0.84 -42.42
N TYR A 209 14.03 -0.41 -41.43
CA TYR A 209 15.34 0.19 -41.61
C TYR A 209 16.42 -0.69 -40.96
N TYR A 210 17.50 -0.95 -41.70
CA TYR A 210 18.62 -1.78 -41.25
C TYR A 210 19.90 -1.42 -41.99
N VAL A 211 21.00 -1.32 -41.25
CA VAL A 211 22.37 -1.30 -41.76
C VAL A 211 23.22 -2.15 -40.81
N ALA A 212 23.88 -3.19 -41.33
CA ALA A 212 24.69 -4.11 -40.52
C ALA A 212 25.80 -3.36 -39.74
N ASN A 213 25.85 -3.51 -38.41
CA ASN A 213 26.76 -2.75 -37.54
C ASN A 213 26.69 -1.22 -37.74
N GLY A 214 25.53 -0.73 -38.19
CA GLY A 214 25.30 0.66 -38.58
C GLY A 214 24.84 1.56 -37.44
N ASN A 215 23.97 2.50 -37.78
CA ASN A 215 23.43 3.49 -36.82
C ASN A 215 22.44 2.88 -35.82
N LEU A 216 21.90 1.69 -36.10
CA LEU A 216 21.01 0.96 -35.20
C LEU A 216 21.70 -0.20 -34.47
N ASN A 217 23.05 -0.18 -34.38
CA ASN A 217 23.79 -1.24 -33.71
C ASN A 217 23.35 -1.39 -32.24
N GLY A 218 22.87 -2.58 -31.88
CA GLY A 218 22.33 -2.86 -30.56
C GLY A 218 21.03 -2.12 -30.26
N ALA A 219 20.09 -2.03 -31.22
CA ALA A 219 18.80 -1.36 -31.03
C ALA A 219 18.06 -1.83 -29.75
N ARG A 220 18.00 -0.91 -28.79
CA ARG A 220 17.38 -0.87 -27.46
C ARG A 220 15.88 -1.06 -27.36
N ASP A 221 15.28 0.03 -27.83
CA ASP A 221 13.97 0.57 -27.51
C ASP A 221 13.64 1.63 -28.56
N VAL A 222 12.35 1.90 -28.74
CA VAL A 222 11.85 2.85 -29.75
C VAL A 222 10.66 3.63 -29.23
N LYS A 223 10.63 4.94 -29.52
CA LYS A 223 9.43 5.78 -29.39
C LYS A 223 9.13 6.46 -30.71
N VAL A 224 7.85 6.63 -31.03
CA VAL A 224 7.41 7.29 -32.26
C VAL A 224 6.68 8.58 -31.92
N VAL A 225 7.12 9.69 -32.50
CA VAL A 225 6.44 10.99 -32.39
C VAL A 225 6.31 11.61 -33.79
N GLY A 226 5.06 11.85 -34.19
CA GLY A 226 4.75 12.30 -35.55
C GLY A 226 5.27 11.33 -36.61
N ASN A 227 6.13 11.84 -37.50
CA ASN A 227 6.71 11.07 -38.60
C ASN A 227 8.07 10.46 -38.28
N TYR A 228 8.50 10.47 -37.01
CA TYR A 228 9.84 10.05 -36.64
C TYR A 228 9.81 8.96 -35.56
N ALA A 229 10.62 7.92 -35.77
CA ALA A 229 10.97 6.94 -34.76
C ALA A 229 12.33 7.29 -34.16
N TYR A 230 12.38 7.40 -32.84
CA TYR A 230 13.57 7.65 -32.05
C TYR A 230 13.99 6.34 -31.41
N VAL A 231 15.19 5.86 -31.74
CA VAL A 231 15.67 4.53 -31.35
C VAL A 231 16.89 4.68 -30.46
N ALA A 232 16.80 4.16 -29.22
CA ALA A 232 17.97 4.03 -28.36
C ALA A 232 18.84 2.87 -28.85
N THR A 233 20.14 3.09 -28.99
CA THR A 233 21.05 2.10 -29.60
C THR A 233 22.22 1.83 -28.68
N TYR A 234 22.21 0.65 -28.06
CA TYR A 234 23.06 0.30 -26.92
C TYR A 234 24.53 0.21 -27.28
N ASP A 235 24.87 -0.53 -28.34
CA ASP A 235 26.27 -0.75 -28.74
C ASP A 235 26.82 0.43 -29.55
N ARG A 236 25.94 1.31 -30.03
CA ARG A 236 26.29 2.52 -30.77
C ARG A 236 26.48 3.76 -29.88
N ASP A 237 25.98 3.72 -28.65
CA ASP A 237 25.92 4.82 -27.68
C ASP A 237 25.19 6.06 -28.23
N SER A 238 24.00 5.86 -28.78
CA SER A 238 23.30 6.92 -29.51
C SER A 238 21.77 6.88 -29.38
N LEU A 239 21.17 8.03 -29.72
CA LEU A 239 19.77 8.15 -30.10
C LEU A 239 19.70 8.36 -31.61
N ALA A 240 19.20 7.36 -32.34
CA ALA A 240 19.01 7.43 -33.79
C ALA A 240 17.60 7.93 -34.14
N VAL A 241 17.49 8.75 -35.19
CA VAL A 241 16.21 9.26 -35.70
C VAL A 241 15.95 8.70 -37.09
N ILE A 242 14.81 8.03 -37.25
CA ILE A 242 14.37 7.41 -38.49
C ILE A 242 13.07 8.07 -38.94
N ASP A 243 13.01 8.56 -40.17
CA ASP A 243 11.79 9.04 -40.81
C ASP A 243 10.94 7.83 -41.21
N ILE A 244 9.71 7.79 -40.68
CA ILE A 244 8.71 6.74 -40.88
C ILE A 244 7.47 7.29 -41.59
N SER A 245 7.51 8.49 -42.17
CA SER A 245 6.43 9.07 -42.98
C SER A 245 5.99 8.14 -44.12
N ASN A 246 6.91 7.30 -44.60
CA ASN A 246 6.61 6.13 -45.42
C ASN A 246 6.94 4.84 -44.64
N PRO A 247 5.96 4.18 -44.01
CA PRO A 247 6.20 3.00 -43.19
C PRO A 247 6.68 1.77 -44.00
N VAL A 248 6.52 1.79 -45.33
CA VAL A 248 7.03 0.74 -46.23
C VAL A 248 8.54 0.86 -46.45
N ASN A 249 9.07 2.09 -46.40
CA ASN A 249 10.48 2.36 -46.58
C ASN A 249 10.96 3.44 -45.58
N PRO A 250 11.10 3.08 -44.29
CA PRO A 250 11.69 3.97 -43.29
C PRO A 250 13.12 4.36 -43.67
N THR A 251 13.49 5.62 -43.45
CA THR A 251 14.81 6.14 -43.84
C THR A 251 15.52 6.82 -42.69
N PHE A 252 16.83 6.60 -42.56
CA PHE A 252 17.63 7.29 -41.56
C PHE A 252 17.71 8.78 -41.81
N VAL A 253 17.58 9.55 -40.73
CA VAL A 253 17.68 11.01 -40.72
C VAL A 253 19.00 11.44 -40.12
N THR A 254 19.24 11.09 -38.85
CA THR A 254 20.41 11.51 -38.08
C THR A 254 20.61 10.63 -36.85
N GLU A 255 21.76 10.77 -36.19
CA GLU A 255 22.01 10.19 -34.86
C GLU A 255 22.65 11.23 -33.95
N LEU A 256 22.25 11.28 -32.68
CA LEU A 256 23.00 11.95 -31.63
C LEU A 256 23.79 10.88 -30.88
N ARG A 257 25.11 10.85 -31.13
CA ARG A 257 26.03 9.87 -30.53
C ARG A 257 26.92 10.51 -29.49
N GLN A 258 26.93 9.94 -28.28
CA GLN A 258 27.73 10.42 -27.15
C GLN A 258 28.28 9.25 -26.33
N THR A 259 29.50 8.81 -26.63
CA THR A 259 30.11 7.61 -26.01
C THR A 259 30.41 7.76 -24.51
N THR A 260 30.31 8.97 -23.96
CA THR A 260 30.54 9.26 -22.53
C THR A 260 29.27 9.62 -21.76
N ARG A 261 28.14 9.83 -22.45
CA ARG A 261 26.87 10.24 -21.82
C ARG A 261 25.70 9.31 -22.16
N LEU A 262 25.76 8.68 -23.32
CA LEU A 262 24.82 7.67 -23.82
C LEU A 262 25.45 6.26 -23.86
N ASN A 263 26.52 6.02 -23.09
CA ASN A 263 27.15 4.70 -23.08
C ASN A 263 26.14 3.63 -22.64
N GLY A 264 25.84 2.68 -23.54
CA GLY A 264 24.79 1.70 -23.35
C GLY A 264 23.38 2.32 -23.34
N ALA A 265 23.07 3.20 -24.29
CA ALA A 265 21.72 3.76 -24.46
C ALA A 265 20.66 2.63 -24.52
N HIS A 266 19.69 2.65 -23.61
CA HIS A 266 18.83 1.49 -23.34
C HIS A 266 17.36 1.75 -23.60
N HIS A 267 16.77 2.74 -22.94
CA HIS A 267 15.37 3.16 -23.12
C HIS A 267 15.31 4.62 -23.58
N VAL A 268 14.26 4.97 -24.32
CA VAL A 268 13.95 6.36 -24.69
C VAL A 268 12.52 6.68 -24.32
N GLU A 269 12.29 7.78 -23.61
CA GLU A 269 10.96 8.32 -23.34
C GLU A 269 10.87 9.76 -23.87
N ILE A 270 9.72 10.16 -24.41
CA ILE A 270 9.55 11.47 -25.05
C ILE A 270 8.41 12.23 -24.39
N SER A 271 8.70 13.45 -23.92
CA SER A 271 7.69 14.38 -23.41
C SER A 271 7.88 15.76 -24.01
N GLY A 272 6.84 16.26 -24.68
CA GLY A 272 6.90 17.51 -25.44
C GLY A 272 8.02 17.49 -26.48
N ASN A 273 8.95 18.44 -26.36
CA ASN A 273 10.09 18.61 -27.26
C ASN A 273 11.36 17.89 -26.77
N TYR A 274 11.29 17.08 -25.73
CA TYR A 274 12.48 16.47 -25.13
C TYR A 274 12.41 14.94 -25.15
N ALA A 275 13.53 14.32 -25.52
CA ALA A 275 13.79 12.91 -25.33
C ALA A 275 14.68 12.70 -24.09
N TYR A 276 14.27 11.76 -23.25
CA TYR A 276 14.99 11.29 -22.07
C TYR A 276 15.52 9.89 -22.38
N VAL A 277 16.84 9.72 -22.38
CA VAL A 277 17.48 8.47 -22.79
C VAL A 277 18.30 7.90 -21.65
N SER A 278 17.94 6.71 -21.16
CA SER A 278 18.70 6.03 -20.13
C SER A 278 19.98 5.45 -20.72
N ALA A 279 21.11 5.65 -20.03
CA ALA A 279 22.42 5.14 -20.41
C ALA A 279 22.86 4.12 -19.37
N TYR A 280 22.64 2.85 -19.69
CA TYR A 280 22.82 1.72 -18.78
C TYR A 280 24.25 1.62 -18.24
N LEU A 281 25.26 1.77 -19.10
CA LEU A 281 26.66 1.64 -18.68
C LEU A 281 27.20 2.95 -18.07
N ASN A 282 26.64 4.09 -18.48
CA ASN A 282 27.08 5.39 -17.97
C ASN A 282 26.45 5.79 -16.64
N ALA A 283 25.42 5.08 -16.16
CA ALA A 283 24.68 5.43 -14.96
C ALA A 283 24.08 6.86 -15.04
N SER A 284 23.41 7.17 -16.15
CA SER A 284 22.80 8.48 -16.36
C SER A 284 21.53 8.44 -17.21
N VAL A 285 20.76 9.53 -17.17
CA VAL A 285 19.69 9.81 -18.14
C VAL A 285 20.00 11.10 -18.88
N MET A 286 20.20 11.01 -20.19
CA MET A 286 20.51 12.17 -21.03
C MET A 286 19.21 12.85 -21.46
N VAL A 287 19.17 14.18 -21.36
CA VAL A 287 18.06 15.01 -21.85
C VAL A 287 18.46 15.64 -23.18
N ILE A 288 17.65 15.42 -24.21
CA ILE A 288 17.92 15.81 -25.59
C ILE A 288 16.73 16.62 -26.10
N ASP A 289 16.96 17.83 -26.59
CA ASP A 289 15.97 18.62 -27.32
C ASP A 289 15.82 18.04 -28.74
N ILE A 290 14.59 17.61 -29.04
CA ILE A 290 14.17 17.02 -30.31
C ILE A 290 13.16 17.89 -31.06
N SER A 291 13.01 19.17 -30.66
CA SER A 291 12.15 20.15 -31.36
C SER A 291 12.44 20.24 -32.85
N ASN A 292 13.71 20.03 -33.24
CA ASN A 292 14.10 19.74 -34.60
C ASN A 292 14.62 18.29 -34.73
N PRO A 293 13.82 17.35 -35.25
CA PRO A 293 14.23 15.94 -35.41
C PRO A 293 15.42 15.75 -36.36
N LEU A 294 15.71 16.71 -37.23
CA LEU A 294 16.88 16.67 -38.12
C LEU A 294 18.19 16.98 -37.38
N THR A 295 18.11 17.69 -36.26
CA THR A 295 19.26 18.12 -35.47
C THR A 295 18.95 18.04 -33.97
N PRO A 296 18.82 16.85 -33.37
CA PRO A 296 18.69 16.71 -31.93
C PRO A 296 19.88 17.37 -31.22
N VAL A 297 19.60 18.05 -30.10
CA VAL A 297 20.62 18.80 -29.34
C VAL A 297 20.67 18.30 -27.91
N GLU A 298 21.87 18.06 -27.41
CA GLU A 298 22.10 17.77 -26.00
C GLU A 298 21.73 18.98 -25.13
N VAL A 299 20.91 18.73 -24.11
CA VAL A 299 20.49 19.75 -23.16
C VAL A 299 21.27 19.59 -21.85
N THR A 300 21.10 18.45 -21.20
CA THR A 300 21.71 18.16 -19.90
C THR A 300 21.80 16.65 -19.65
N ASN A 301 22.31 16.24 -18.49
CA ASN A 301 22.42 14.83 -18.11
C ASN A 301 22.13 14.68 -16.62
N ILE A 302 21.21 13.78 -16.30
CA ILE A 302 20.83 13.42 -14.94
C ILE A 302 21.81 12.34 -14.47
N THR A 303 22.76 12.72 -13.62
CA THR A 303 23.82 11.84 -13.12
C THR A 303 24.40 12.36 -11.80
N GLY A 304 25.08 11.49 -11.04
CA GLY A 304 25.81 11.84 -9.81
C GLY A 304 24.95 12.27 -8.62
N GLY A 305 25.60 12.64 -7.52
CA GLY A 305 24.95 13.22 -6.33
C GLY A 305 23.78 12.40 -5.78
N ASN A 306 22.68 13.09 -5.46
CA ASN A 306 21.48 12.53 -4.84
C ASN A 306 20.75 11.49 -5.71
N TYR A 307 20.89 11.59 -7.04
CA TYR A 307 20.30 10.63 -8.00
C TYR A 307 20.89 9.23 -7.84
N SER A 308 22.22 9.14 -7.66
CA SER A 308 22.96 7.88 -7.42
C SER A 308 22.56 6.70 -8.33
N LEU A 309 22.23 6.95 -9.61
CA LEU A 309 21.75 5.91 -10.55
C LEU A 309 22.81 4.82 -10.74
N THR A 310 22.38 3.56 -10.90
CA THR A 310 23.24 2.46 -11.34
C THR A 310 22.45 1.61 -12.34
N ASN A 311 22.98 1.47 -13.56
CA ASN A 311 22.32 0.73 -14.62
C ASN A 311 20.84 1.14 -14.83
N PRO A 312 20.56 2.44 -15.07
CA PRO A 312 19.19 2.88 -15.34
C PRO A 312 18.64 2.16 -16.57
N ARG A 313 17.38 1.74 -16.50
CA ARG A 313 16.72 0.98 -17.56
C ARG A 313 15.53 1.74 -18.09
N ASP A 314 14.37 1.56 -17.48
CA ASP A 314 13.11 2.06 -18.00
C ASP A 314 12.79 3.46 -17.44
N LEU A 315 12.05 4.24 -18.23
CA LEU A 315 11.74 5.63 -17.98
C LEU A 315 10.28 5.88 -18.30
N ILE A 316 9.57 6.58 -17.40
CA ILE A 316 8.26 7.13 -17.73
C ILE A 316 8.18 8.60 -17.32
N VAL A 317 7.48 9.39 -18.14
CA VAL A 317 7.16 10.78 -17.84
C VAL A 317 5.67 10.89 -17.54
N ASP A 318 5.35 11.49 -16.39
CA ASP A 318 3.98 11.87 -16.05
C ASP A 318 3.95 13.34 -15.62
N GLY A 319 3.26 14.17 -16.40
CA GLY A 319 3.27 15.62 -16.25
C GLY A 319 4.69 16.19 -16.28
N ASN A 320 5.10 16.82 -15.18
CA ASN A 320 6.43 17.41 -15.00
C ASN A 320 7.39 16.50 -14.22
N LYS A 321 7.13 15.20 -14.15
CA LYS A 321 7.94 14.24 -13.40
C LYS A 321 8.48 13.14 -14.30
N LEU A 322 9.75 12.79 -14.09
CA LEU A 322 10.42 11.67 -14.70
C LEU A 322 10.68 10.61 -13.62
N PHE A 323 10.20 9.39 -13.86
CA PHE A 323 10.46 8.22 -13.02
C PHE A 323 11.49 7.32 -13.69
N ILE A 324 12.45 6.84 -12.92
CA ILE A 324 13.62 6.12 -13.45
C ILE A 324 13.81 4.83 -12.64
N THR A 325 13.72 3.67 -13.28
CA THR A 325 14.17 2.42 -12.67
C THR A 325 15.68 2.28 -12.81
N SER A 326 16.33 1.85 -11.74
CA SER A 326 17.77 1.63 -11.69
C SER A 326 18.04 0.20 -11.24
N TYR A 327 18.49 -0.61 -12.21
CA TYR A 327 18.64 -2.05 -12.03
C TYR A 327 19.77 -2.42 -11.08
N GLY A 328 20.87 -1.66 -11.06
CA GLY A 328 22.09 -2.07 -10.35
C GLY A 328 22.20 -1.58 -8.91
N ASN A 329 21.34 -0.65 -8.50
CA ASN A 329 21.21 -0.20 -7.10
C ASN A 329 19.78 -0.38 -6.59
N ASP A 330 18.98 -1.16 -7.32
CA ASP A 330 17.67 -1.64 -6.93
C ASP A 330 16.73 -0.52 -6.48
N ALA A 331 16.56 0.50 -7.34
CA ALA A 331 15.93 1.75 -6.98
C ALA A 331 14.93 2.27 -8.02
N VAL A 332 13.96 3.06 -7.54
CA VAL A 332 13.13 3.94 -8.38
C VAL A 332 13.38 5.39 -7.95
N ASN A 333 13.80 6.23 -8.90
CA ASN A 333 14.08 7.65 -8.68
C ASN A 333 12.98 8.51 -9.30
N VAL A 334 12.68 9.63 -8.66
CA VAL A 334 11.75 10.65 -9.16
C VAL A 334 12.48 11.97 -9.34
N VAL A 335 12.33 12.56 -10.51
CA VAL A 335 12.99 13.80 -10.91
C VAL A 335 11.94 14.79 -11.41
N ASP A 336 12.01 16.02 -10.92
CA ASP A 336 11.25 17.14 -11.46
C ASP A 336 11.90 17.60 -12.77
N ILE A 337 11.09 17.63 -13.83
CA ILE A 337 11.47 18.06 -15.17
C ILE A 337 10.59 19.23 -15.64
N THR A 338 10.04 20.03 -14.71
CA THR A 338 9.32 21.28 -15.03
C THR A 338 10.17 22.19 -15.91
N ASP A 339 11.47 22.30 -15.58
CA ASP A 339 12.49 22.81 -16.50
C ASP A 339 13.43 21.65 -16.91
N PRO A 340 13.25 21.08 -18.12
CA PRO A 340 14.10 20.01 -18.63
C PRO A 340 15.58 20.39 -18.78
N THR A 341 15.92 21.68 -18.78
CA THR A 341 17.31 22.15 -18.82
C THR A 341 17.99 22.07 -17.45
N THR A 342 17.20 22.11 -16.38
CA THR A 342 17.67 21.97 -14.99
C THR A 342 16.81 20.98 -14.19
N PRO A 343 16.87 19.67 -14.49
CA PRO A 343 16.14 18.67 -13.73
C PRO A 343 16.53 18.68 -12.25
N VAL A 344 15.53 18.51 -11.37
CA VAL A 344 15.70 18.57 -9.91
C VAL A 344 15.34 17.23 -9.28
N TYR A 345 16.26 16.65 -8.51
CA TYR A 345 15.99 15.44 -7.72
C TYR A 345 14.85 15.69 -6.73
N ILE A 346 13.88 14.77 -6.67
CA ILE A 346 12.79 14.81 -5.69
C ILE A 346 13.03 13.78 -4.59
N THR A 347 12.99 12.51 -4.97
CA THR A 347 13.03 11.40 -4.01
C THR A 347 13.46 10.12 -4.72
N LYS A 348 13.78 9.10 -3.93
CA LYS A 348 13.99 7.74 -4.40
C LYS A 348 13.57 6.74 -3.34
N ILE A 349 13.21 5.56 -3.79
CA ILE A 349 13.09 4.37 -2.95
C ILE A 349 14.19 3.40 -3.35
N LEU A 350 14.87 2.85 -2.34
CA LEU A 350 15.96 1.89 -2.50
C LEU A 350 15.48 0.51 -2.06
N HIS A 351 16.20 -0.51 -2.49
CA HIS A 351 16.06 -1.87 -1.99
C HIS A 351 16.09 -1.96 -0.46
N ASN A 352 15.25 -2.86 0.04
CA ASN A 352 15.26 -3.28 1.43
C ASN A 352 15.77 -4.74 1.52
N ALA A 353 17.01 -4.91 1.98
CA ALA A 353 17.68 -6.21 2.08
C ALA A 353 16.98 -7.23 2.98
N ALA A 354 16.15 -6.78 3.93
CA ALA A 354 15.36 -7.70 4.74
C ALA A 354 14.15 -8.26 3.97
N ALA A 355 13.62 -7.52 3.00
CA ALA A 355 12.39 -7.85 2.27
C ALA A 355 12.60 -8.25 0.80
N GLN A 356 13.83 -8.11 0.27
CA GLN A 356 14.19 -8.40 -1.14
C GLN A 356 13.31 -7.69 -2.16
N LEU A 357 13.00 -6.41 -1.90
CA LEU A 357 12.18 -5.56 -2.75
C LEU A 357 13.06 -4.86 -3.80
N LEU A 358 12.52 -4.70 -5.01
CA LEU A 358 13.13 -3.94 -6.11
C LEU A 358 14.46 -4.49 -6.65
N ASP A 359 14.82 -5.74 -6.33
CA ASP A 359 16.05 -6.36 -6.84
C ASP A 359 15.95 -6.46 -8.36
N GLY A 360 16.84 -5.74 -9.03
CA GLY A 360 16.82 -5.58 -10.47
C GLY A 360 15.57 -4.87 -10.98
N ALA A 361 15.14 -3.77 -10.34
CA ALA A 361 14.09 -2.89 -10.86
C ALA A 361 14.29 -2.60 -12.36
N ASN A 362 13.32 -3.00 -13.19
CA ASN A 362 13.49 -3.11 -14.63
C ASN A 362 12.47 -2.27 -15.39
N GLY A 363 11.22 -2.72 -15.53
CA GLY A 363 10.13 -1.98 -16.18
C GLY A 363 9.29 -1.20 -15.19
N ILE A 364 8.67 -0.10 -15.63
CA ILE A 364 7.83 0.78 -14.82
C ILE A 364 6.60 1.27 -15.57
N PHE A 365 5.45 1.21 -14.90
CA PHE A 365 4.20 1.80 -15.41
C PHE A 365 3.50 2.58 -14.30
N LYS A 366 2.81 3.67 -14.63
CA LYS A 366 2.09 4.50 -13.64
C LYS A 366 0.60 4.54 -13.91
N VAL A 367 -0.21 4.36 -12.86
CA VAL A 367 -1.66 4.60 -12.86
C VAL A 367 -2.04 5.35 -11.59
N GLY A 368 -2.65 6.53 -11.74
CA GLY A 368 -2.97 7.38 -10.58
C GLY A 368 -1.71 7.64 -9.74
N ASN A 369 -1.79 7.41 -8.43
CA ASN A 369 -0.64 7.57 -7.52
C ASN A 369 0.23 6.32 -7.40
N TYR A 370 0.02 5.28 -8.20
CA TYR A 370 0.74 4.02 -8.09
C TYR A 370 1.72 3.81 -9.25
N LEU A 371 2.93 3.37 -8.90
CA LEU A 371 3.96 2.89 -9.80
C LEU A 371 4.00 1.36 -9.69
N TYR A 372 3.96 0.69 -10.82
CA TYR A 372 4.01 -0.76 -10.98
C TYR A 372 5.36 -1.11 -11.56
N ILE A 373 6.19 -1.82 -10.80
CA ILE A 373 7.59 -2.09 -11.14
C ILE A 373 7.77 -3.59 -11.36
N SER A 374 8.23 -3.98 -12.53
CA SER A 374 8.74 -5.33 -12.74
C SER A 374 10.18 -5.41 -12.19
N SER A 375 10.39 -6.30 -11.22
CA SER A 375 11.69 -6.48 -10.56
C SER A 375 12.31 -7.80 -11.00
N TYR A 376 13.35 -7.70 -11.82
CA TYR A 376 13.91 -8.81 -12.58
C TYR A 376 14.56 -9.89 -11.70
N ILE A 377 15.25 -9.49 -10.63
CA ILE A 377 15.95 -10.42 -9.73
C ILE A 377 15.00 -10.88 -8.61
N SER A 378 14.09 -10.00 -8.15
CA SER A 378 13.06 -10.37 -7.17
C SER A 378 12.03 -11.35 -7.71
N ASP A 379 11.98 -11.58 -9.03
CA ASP A 379 10.93 -12.32 -9.72
C ASP A 379 9.54 -11.86 -9.26
N ALA A 380 9.30 -10.54 -9.36
CA ALA A 380 8.16 -9.91 -8.71
C ALA A 380 7.57 -8.73 -9.48
N LEU A 381 6.28 -8.49 -9.26
CA LEU A 381 5.67 -7.18 -9.39
C LEU A 381 5.73 -6.49 -8.02
N GLU A 382 6.31 -5.29 -8.00
CA GLU A 382 6.34 -4.39 -6.84
C GLU A 382 5.44 -3.18 -7.11
N ILE A 383 4.59 -2.82 -6.16
CA ILE A 383 3.66 -1.69 -6.27
C ILE A 383 4.05 -0.63 -5.25
N ILE A 384 4.35 0.55 -5.75
CA ILE A 384 4.83 1.69 -4.96
C ILE A 384 3.82 2.81 -5.11
N ARG A 385 3.32 3.33 -4.00
CA ARG A 385 2.54 4.56 -3.99
C ARG A 385 3.46 5.76 -3.92
N PHE A 386 3.23 6.67 -4.86
CA PHE A 386 3.83 7.97 -4.93
C PHE A 386 2.81 8.99 -4.42
N ASP A 387 2.97 9.39 -3.17
CA ASP A 387 2.20 10.48 -2.58
C ASP A 387 2.90 11.79 -2.90
N TYR A 388 2.42 12.44 -3.96
CA TYR A 388 2.90 13.72 -4.41
C TYR A 388 2.04 14.85 -3.84
N ASP A 389 2.68 15.75 -3.09
CA ASP A 389 2.06 17.02 -2.73
C ASP A 389 2.56 18.09 -3.72
N ALA A 390 1.68 18.52 -4.63
CA ALA A 390 1.99 19.54 -5.63
C ALA A 390 2.36 20.89 -5.01
N THR A 391 2.10 21.09 -3.71
CA THR A 391 2.47 22.29 -2.96
C THR A 391 3.91 22.27 -2.42
N ASN A 392 4.64 21.16 -2.56
CA ASN A 392 5.92 20.96 -1.85
C ASN A 392 7.10 20.52 -2.74
N PRO A 393 7.79 21.46 -3.43
CA PRO A 393 9.09 21.22 -4.05
C PRO A 393 10.21 21.61 -3.08
N PHE A 394 10.59 20.77 -2.12
CA PHE A 394 11.72 21.10 -1.23
C PHE A 394 12.82 20.02 -1.17
N VAL A 395 13.90 20.28 -1.90
CA VAL A 395 15.21 20.49 -1.23
C VAL A 395 15.00 21.69 -0.30
N VAL A 396 15.62 21.80 0.88
CA VAL A 396 15.59 23.04 1.68
C VAL A 396 16.22 24.20 0.88
N SER A 397 15.50 24.73 -0.11
CA SER A 397 15.83 25.90 -0.89
C SER A 397 15.01 27.02 -0.30
N ASN A 398 15.62 27.61 0.70
CA ASN A 398 15.47 29.00 1.06
C ASN A 398 14.10 29.47 1.57
N ASN A 399 12.90 29.22 1.05
CA ASN A 399 11.71 30.00 1.46
C ASN A 399 11.45 29.99 2.98
N GLY A 400 11.51 31.19 3.59
CA GLY A 400 11.43 31.34 5.04
C GLY A 400 10.01 31.21 5.55
N ILE A 401 9.88 30.77 6.79
CA ILE A 401 8.61 30.65 7.50
C ILE A 401 8.33 32.00 8.16
N TYR A 402 7.22 32.64 7.81
CA TYR A 402 6.78 33.91 8.40
C TYR A 402 5.91 33.66 9.62
N PHE A 403 6.12 34.43 10.69
CA PHE A 403 5.23 34.45 11.85
C PHE A 403 4.81 35.89 12.15
N GLU A 404 3.53 36.07 12.48
CA GLU A 404 2.97 37.36 12.94
C GLU A 404 3.08 37.54 14.47
N GLU A 405 3.60 36.54 15.19
CA GLU A 405 3.70 36.52 16.66
C GLU A 405 5.04 35.92 17.14
N ASP A 406 5.33 36.08 18.43
CA ASP A 406 6.52 35.53 19.08
C ASP A 406 6.54 33.99 19.01
N ILE A 407 7.68 33.42 18.63
CA ILE A 407 7.89 31.96 18.71
C ILE A 407 8.05 31.58 20.18
N THR A 408 7.27 30.60 20.65
CA THR A 408 7.29 30.14 22.05
C THR A 408 8.00 28.80 22.23
N SER A 409 8.03 27.95 21.21
CA SER A 409 8.85 26.73 21.19
C SER A 409 9.13 26.24 19.77
N ILE A 410 10.22 25.48 19.61
CA ILE A 410 10.58 24.79 18.36
C ILE A 410 10.85 23.32 18.67
N SER A 411 10.23 22.40 17.94
CA SER A 411 10.50 20.96 18.04
C SER A 411 10.66 20.34 16.65
N HIS A 412 11.30 19.18 16.59
CA HIS A 412 11.35 18.36 15.38
C HIS A 412 10.89 16.95 15.74
N ILE A 413 10.24 16.25 14.80
CA ILE A 413 9.99 14.81 14.91
C ILE A 413 10.79 14.15 13.80
N LEU A 414 11.81 13.37 14.19
CA LEU A 414 12.58 12.50 13.31
C LEU A 414 12.81 11.17 14.03
N THR A 415 12.70 10.07 13.30
CA THR A 415 13.29 8.76 13.64
C THR A 415 14.50 8.57 12.75
N PRO A 416 15.73 8.95 13.18
CA PRO A 416 16.90 8.80 12.34
C PRO A 416 17.16 7.32 12.05
N THR A 417 17.34 6.95 10.78
CA THR A 417 17.79 5.61 10.36
C THR A 417 19.28 5.36 10.63
N THR A 418 20.02 6.37 11.10
CA THR A 418 21.41 6.27 11.56
C THR A 418 21.67 7.11 12.83
N THR A 419 22.58 6.67 13.68
CA THR A 419 22.96 7.33 14.94
C THR A 419 23.69 8.67 14.71
N GLY A 420 23.06 9.80 15.01
CA GLY A 420 23.69 11.13 15.03
C GLY A 420 22.72 12.26 15.42
N ASP A 421 23.23 13.32 16.06
CA ASP A 421 22.46 14.52 16.41
C ASP A 421 22.28 15.45 15.19
N ILE A 422 21.22 16.28 15.20
CA ILE A 422 20.95 17.31 14.18
C ILE A 422 21.14 18.70 14.79
N THR A 423 21.85 19.58 14.08
CA THR A 423 22.10 20.96 14.48
C THR A 423 21.66 21.97 13.42
N TYR A 424 21.42 23.21 13.85
CA TYR A 424 20.71 24.23 13.08
C TYR A 424 21.44 25.58 13.10
N GLN A 425 21.36 26.33 12.00
CA GLN A 425 21.58 27.77 11.91
C GLN A 425 20.26 28.48 11.59
N ILE A 426 20.11 29.73 12.04
CA ILE A 426 18.88 30.51 11.87
C ILE A 426 19.16 31.78 11.07
N SER A 427 18.24 32.22 10.22
CA SER A 427 18.33 33.50 9.50
C SER A 427 17.00 34.24 9.52
N ASN A 428 17.03 35.56 9.68
CA ASN A 428 15.84 36.42 9.63
C ASN A 428 15.73 37.25 8.34
N ASN A 429 16.66 37.07 7.40
CA ASN A 429 16.85 37.96 6.25
C ASN A 429 17.04 37.18 4.95
N ASN A 430 16.15 36.23 4.70
CA ASN A 430 16.13 35.46 3.47
C ASN A 430 17.44 34.64 3.28
N GLY A 431 18.08 34.19 4.36
CA GLY A 431 19.31 33.37 4.29
C GLY A 431 20.57 34.16 3.95
N THR A 432 20.49 35.50 3.94
CA THR A 432 21.63 36.38 3.63
C THR A 432 22.64 36.41 4.78
N THR A 433 22.14 36.37 6.02
CA THR A 433 22.93 36.30 7.24
C THR A 433 22.43 35.15 8.09
N TRP A 434 23.35 34.27 8.50
CA TRP A 434 23.06 33.16 9.38
C TRP A 434 23.55 33.46 10.80
N TYR A 435 22.81 32.98 11.78
CA TYR A 435 23.07 33.19 13.20
C TYR A 435 23.17 31.84 13.90
N TYR A 436 24.06 31.80 14.88
CA TYR A 436 24.13 30.75 15.89
C TYR A 436 24.37 31.40 17.25
N PHE A 437 23.95 30.72 18.30
CA PHE A 437 24.20 31.08 19.68
C PHE A 437 25.56 30.55 20.12
N ASN A 438 26.47 31.46 20.49
CA ASN A 438 27.84 31.11 20.90
C ASN A 438 27.97 30.77 22.41
N GLY A 439 26.84 30.65 23.12
CA GLY A 439 26.80 30.45 24.57
C GLY A 439 26.57 31.74 25.38
N THR A 440 26.62 32.92 24.76
CA THR A 440 26.32 34.21 25.43
C THR A 440 25.37 35.08 24.63
N SER A 441 25.47 35.07 23.30
CA SER A 441 24.66 35.89 22.41
C SER A 441 24.52 35.23 21.04
N TRP A 442 23.48 35.62 20.30
CA TRP A 442 23.37 35.31 18.88
C TRP A 442 24.40 36.11 18.08
N VAL A 443 25.24 35.40 17.33
CA VAL A 443 26.29 36.00 16.51
C VAL A 443 26.16 35.52 15.06
N THR A 444 26.54 36.39 14.13
CA THR A 444 26.51 36.07 12.71
C THR A 444 27.61 35.07 12.36
N THR A 445 27.31 34.12 11.47
CA THR A 445 28.25 33.15 10.92
C THR A 445 28.23 33.17 9.40
N THR A 446 29.39 32.91 8.81
CA THR A 446 29.59 32.78 7.37
C THR A 446 29.80 31.32 6.93
N GLY A 447 29.70 30.32 7.82
CA GLY A 447 29.94 28.93 7.43
C GLY A 447 29.49 27.80 8.37
N GLY A 448 29.10 26.69 7.74
CA GLY A 448 29.21 25.26 8.15
C GLY A 448 28.58 24.77 9.46
N VAL A 449 28.68 23.45 9.69
CA VAL A 449 28.16 22.75 10.89
C VAL A 449 28.81 23.22 12.18
N ALA A 450 30.10 23.61 12.15
CA ALA A 450 30.87 23.98 13.35
C ALA A 450 30.27 25.16 14.13
N ASN A 451 29.48 26.01 13.47
CA ASN A 451 28.85 27.19 14.03
C ASN A 451 27.32 27.04 13.96
N SER A 452 26.81 25.98 14.57
CA SER A 452 25.37 25.64 14.62
C SER A 452 24.98 25.22 16.04
N ASN A 453 23.69 25.14 16.32
CA ASN A 453 23.18 24.78 17.64
C ASN A 453 22.20 23.61 17.55
N SER A 454 22.14 22.78 18.60
CA SER A 454 21.03 21.85 18.76
C SER A 454 19.72 22.62 18.95
N ILE A 455 18.59 21.95 18.67
CA ILE A 455 17.26 22.55 18.91
C ILE A 455 17.07 22.95 20.38
N SER A 456 17.68 22.21 21.32
CA SER A 456 17.63 22.51 22.74
C SER A 456 18.29 23.85 23.08
N VAL A 457 19.43 24.17 22.45
CA VAL A 457 20.13 25.44 22.63
C VAL A 457 19.33 26.59 22.02
N ILE A 458 18.65 26.37 20.88
CA ILE A 458 17.76 27.37 20.28
C ILE A 458 16.58 27.67 21.22
N ASN A 459 15.88 26.64 21.69
CA ASN A 459 14.74 26.77 22.62
C ASN A 459 15.12 27.50 23.91
N THR A 460 16.28 27.19 24.47
CA THR A 460 16.76 27.83 25.71
C THR A 460 16.97 29.33 25.55
N ASN A 461 17.27 29.79 24.33
CA ASN A 461 17.62 31.18 24.03
C ASN A 461 16.58 31.91 23.18
N LEU A 462 15.37 31.35 23.08
CA LEU A 462 14.32 31.81 22.18
C LEU A 462 13.85 33.25 22.47
N SER A 463 13.71 33.61 23.74
CA SER A 463 13.35 34.99 24.14
C SER A 463 14.34 36.03 23.65
N SER A 464 15.64 35.71 23.69
CA SER A 464 16.70 36.57 23.17
C SER A 464 16.75 36.59 21.64
N LEU A 465 16.35 35.50 20.97
CA LEU A 465 16.22 35.41 19.52
C LEU A 465 15.06 36.30 19.03
N ASN A 466 13.90 36.21 19.69
CA ASN A 466 12.74 37.07 19.40
C ASN A 466 13.10 38.54 19.62
N THR A 467 13.83 38.85 20.70
CA THR A 467 14.31 40.21 20.98
C THR A 467 15.29 40.71 19.90
N LEU A 468 16.23 39.87 19.45
CA LEU A 468 17.21 40.21 18.40
C LEU A 468 16.53 40.60 17.08
N PHE A 469 15.40 39.97 16.76
CA PHE A 469 14.70 40.17 15.50
C PHE A 469 13.44 41.06 15.60
N GLY A 470 13.09 41.55 16.79
CA GLY A 470 12.00 42.51 16.99
C GLY A 470 10.61 41.90 17.22
N GLY A 471 10.52 40.65 17.69
CA GLY A 471 9.28 39.99 18.12
C GLY A 471 8.35 39.48 17.01
N VAL A 472 8.60 39.86 15.76
CA VAL A 472 7.88 39.41 14.56
C VAL A 472 8.90 39.21 13.45
N GLY A 473 8.90 38.05 12.76
CA GLY A 473 9.95 37.77 11.78
C GLY A 473 9.70 36.60 10.84
N VAL A 474 10.30 36.69 9.63
CA VAL A 474 10.49 35.55 8.73
C VAL A 474 11.75 34.83 9.16
N PHE A 475 11.67 33.57 9.57
CA PHE A 475 12.81 32.77 9.95
C PHE A 475 13.11 31.69 8.92
N ARG A 476 14.39 31.40 8.76
CA ARG A 476 14.89 30.28 7.97
C ARG A 476 15.77 29.43 8.84
N PHE A 477 15.70 28.13 8.61
CA PHE A 477 16.56 27.15 9.24
C PHE A 477 17.46 26.52 8.19
N LYS A 478 18.69 26.23 8.61
CA LYS A 478 19.63 25.40 7.87
C LYS A 478 20.09 24.28 8.79
N ALA A 479 19.76 23.05 8.45
CA ALA A 479 20.06 21.87 9.26
C ALA A 479 21.28 21.09 8.73
N PHE A 480 21.97 20.44 9.65
CA PHE A 480 23.18 19.65 9.41
C PHE A 480 23.14 18.33 10.17
N PHE A 481 23.69 17.26 9.58
CA PHE A 481 23.90 15.98 10.27
C PHE A 481 25.28 15.95 10.95
N VAL A 482 25.32 15.54 12.22
CA VAL A 482 26.58 15.47 12.98
C VAL A 482 27.44 14.26 12.57
N SER A 483 26.90 13.20 11.97
CA SER A 483 27.67 11.95 11.76
C SER A 483 28.85 12.08 10.80
N ASN A 484 28.79 12.95 9.78
CA ASN A 484 29.87 13.16 8.82
C ASN A 484 30.17 14.65 8.50
N GLY A 485 29.35 15.59 9.01
CA GLY A 485 29.61 17.02 8.94
C GLY A 485 29.62 17.64 7.54
N GLN A 486 29.17 16.92 6.50
CA GLN A 486 29.16 17.38 5.11
C GLN A 486 27.78 17.31 4.43
N GLU A 487 26.84 16.51 4.96
CA GLU A 487 25.50 16.38 4.38
C GLU A 487 24.47 17.35 5.00
N GLN A 488 23.70 17.98 4.11
CA GLN A 488 22.44 18.64 4.46
C GLN A 488 21.37 17.55 4.63
N VAL A 489 20.55 17.66 5.67
CA VAL A 489 19.56 16.64 6.03
C VAL A 489 18.18 17.10 5.58
N GLY A 490 17.41 16.19 4.98
CA GLY A 490 15.97 16.37 4.81
C GLY A 490 15.29 16.24 6.17
N ILE A 491 14.52 17.25 6.58
CA ILE A 491 13.79 17.23 7.85
C ILE A 491 12.38 16.68 7.58
N ASP A 492 12.02 15.57 8.23
CA ASP A 492 10.67 14.95 8.12
C ASP A 492 9.58 15.91 8.62
N SER A 493 9.78 16.51 9.80
CA SER A 493 8.88 17.55 10.31
C SER A 493 9.60 18.52 11.24
N LEU A 494 9.23 19.80 11.13
CA LEU A 494 9.63 20.87 12.04
C LEU A 494 8.35 21.51 12.58
N SER A 495 8.13 21.38 13.88
CA SER A 495 6.97 21.95 14.58
C SER A 495 7.39 23.25 15.28
N LEU A 496 6.60 24.30 15.09
CA LEU A 496 6.80 25.62 15.65
C LEU A 496 5.51 26.03 16.37
N GLN A 497 5.61 26.47 17.62
CA GLN A 497 4.48 27.02 18.37
C GLN A 497 4.53 28.54 18.39
N THR A 498 3.42 29.17 18.02
CA THR A 498 3.13 30.61 18.14
C THR A 498 1.90 30.81 19.04
N SER A 499 1.60 32.05 19.43
CA SER A 499 0.55 32.34 20.41
C SER A 499 -0.92 32.31 19.90
N SER A 500 -1.22 32.23 18.59
CA SER A 500 -2.59 31.99 18.08
C SER A 500 -2.70 31.56 16.57
N ASN A 501 -3.62 30.61 16.31
CA ASN A 501 -4.31 30.12 15.08
C ASN A 501 -3.58 29.68 13.77
N GLN A 502 -4.19 28.65 13.15
CA GLN A 502 -3.78 27.85 11.98
C GLN A 502 -3.93 28.59 10.63
N PHE A 503 -2.98 28.42 9.70
CA PHE A 503 -3.05 28.92 8.32
C PHE A 503 -3.63 27.86 7.37
N ILE A 504 -4.48 28.27 6.42
CA ILE A 504 -4.99 27.44 5.31
C ILE A 504 -4.67 28.11 3.97
N PHE A 505 -4.23 27.32 2.97
CA PHE A 505 -4.06 27.78 1.59
C PHE A 505 -5.39 27.75 0.83
N GLY A 506 -5.65 28.79 0.04
CA GLY A 506 -6.90 28.97 -0.71
C GLY A 506 -7.70 30.19 -0.28
N PHE A 507 -8.73 30.49 -1.07
CA PHE A 507 -9.62 31.62 -0.82
C PHE A 507 -10.71 31.23 0.18
N ASN A 508 -10.98 32.09 1.17
CA ASN A 508 -12.19 31.98 1.99
C ASN A 508 -13.42 32.37 1.15
N GLY A 509 -14.09 31.40 0.54
CA GLY A 509 -15.30 31.62 -0.23
C GLY A 509 -16.53 31.66 0.68
N ARG A 510 -17.13 32.84 0.81
CA ARG A 510 -18.42 33.03 1.50
C ARG A 510 -19.50 33.28 0.45
N TYR A 511 -20.55 32.48 0.44
CA TYR A 511 -21.63 32.54 -0.54
C TYR A 511 -22.95 32.85 0.14
N TYR A 512 -23.71 33.75 -0.48
CA TYR A 512 -24.88 34.36 0.12
C TYR A 512 -26.06 34.33 -0.86
N ILE A 513 -27.29 34.33 -0.35
CA ILE A 513 -28.46 34.69 -1.14
C ILE A 513 -28.49 36.22 -1.31
N GLY A 514 -28.55 36.70 -2.55
CA GLY A 514 -28.58 38.14 -2.83
C GLY A 514 -28.25 38.50 -4.28
N THR A 515 -28.57 39.73 -4.67
CA THR A 515 -28.27 40.29 -6.01
C THR A 515 -27.26 41.44 -5.88
N ALA A 516 -27.01 42.19 -6.96
CA ALA A 516 -26.07 43.32 -7.02
C ALA A 516 -26.16 44.33 -5.86
N GLY A 517 -27.37 44.53 -5.30
CA GLY A 517 -27.63 45.46 -4.20
C GLY A 517 -27.60 44.85 -2.79
N SER A 518 -27.43 43.53 -2.67
CA SER A 518 -27.48 42.83 -1.39
C SER A 518 -26.19 43.03 -0.58
N PRO A 519 -26.28 43.36 0.72
CA PRO A 519 -25.10 43.46 1.57
C PRO A 519 -24.59 42.05 1.93
N PHE A 520 -23.26 41.90 2.04
CA PHE A 520 -22.60 40.67 2.50
C PHE A 520 -22.73 40.55 4.03
N VAL A 521 -23.90 40.13 4.51
CA VAL A 521 -24.24 39.96 5.93
C VAL A 521 -24.49 38.49 6.29
N GLU A 522 -24.21 38.12 7.53
CA GLU A 522 -24.31 36.73 8.01
C GLU A 522 -25.70 36.11 7.85
N SER A 523 -26.78 36.89 7.97
CA SER A 523 -28.15 36.36 7.80
C SER A 523 -28.42 35.78 6.41
N ASN A 524 -27.64 36.20 5.40
CA ASN A 524 -27.78 35.74 4.01
C ASN A 524 -26.75 34.68 3.64
N LEU A 525 -25.76 34.39 4.50
CA LEU A 525 -24.73 33.39 4.27
C LEU A 525 -25.36 31.99 4.21
N ARG A 526 -24.97 31.19 3.22
CA ARG A 526 -25.46 29.81 3.04
C ARG A 526 -24.36 28.77 2.90
N LEU A 527 -23.14 29.23 2.62
CA LEU A 527 -21.98 28.36 2.45
C LEU A 527 -20.72 29.16 2.73
N ILE A 528 -19.85 28.61 3.58
CA ILE A 528 -18.44 28.97 3.65
C ILE A 528 -17.68 27.75 3.14
N ARG A 529 -16.75 27.94 2.20
CA ARG A 529 -15.82 26.88 1.79
C ARG A 529 -14.46 27.47 1.43
N ASN A 530 -13.43 26.63 1.50
CA ASN A 530 -12.11 26.98 0.99
C ASN A 530 -12.05 26.66 -0.52
N ASP A 531 -11.88 27.68 -1.34
CA ASP A 531 -11.76 27.54 -2.79
C ASP A 531 -10.28 27.61 -3.19
N THR A 532 -9.69 26.49 -3.61
CA THR A 532 -8.26 26.40 -4.01
C THR A 532 -7.99 27.04 -5.37
N SER A 533 -9.02 27.42 -6.11
CA SER A 533 -8.93 28.32 -7.26
C SER A 533 -10.33 28.89 -7.55
N ILE A 534 -10.40 30.07 -8.14
CA ILE A 534 -11.67 30.65 -8.59
C ILE A 534 -11.79 30.40 -10.09
N ASN A 535 -12.33 29.25 -10.45
CA ASN A 535 -12.58 28.84 -11.83
C ASN A 535 -13.93 28.12 -11.94
N PHE A 536 -15.00 28.89 -11.75
CA PHE A 536 -16.36 28.38 -11.75
C PHE A 536 -17.07 28.72 -13.06
N ASN A 537 -17.73 27.71 -13.62
CA ASN A 537 -18.72 27.86 -14.68
C ASN A 537 -19.93 27.03 -14.29
N TRP A 538 -20.90 27.69 -13.64
CA TRP A 538 -22.12 27.03 -13.21
C TRP A 538 -23.15 26.94 -14.34
N GLY A 539 -22.99 27.70 -15.43
CA GLY A 539 -24.00 27.81 -16.47
C GLY A 539 -25.32 28.22 -15.84
N THR A 540 -26.42 27.54 -16.16
CA THR A 540 -27.73 27.76 -15.51
C THR A 540 -27.92 26.91 -14.23
N GLY A 541 -26.83 26.40 -13.65
CA GLY A 541 -26.81 25.53 -12.48
C GLY A 541 -26.70 26.29 -11.16
N ILE A 542 -26.53 25.55 -10.05
CA ILE A 542 -26.40 26.13 -8.69
C ILE A 542 -24.97 25.93 -8.16
N PRO A 543 -24.40 26.88 -7.40
CA PRO A 543 -23.09 26.69 -6.77
C PRO A 543 -23.07 25.64 -5.66
N HIS A 544 -24.23 25.44 -5.03
CA HIS A 544 -24.46 24.50 -3.93
C HIS A 544 -25.98 24.33 -3.71
N PRO A 545 -26.48 23.18 -3.21
CA PRO A 545 -27.90 22.96 -2.92
C PRO A 545 -28.58 24.01 -2.03
N ASN A 546 -27.81 24.69 -1.17
CA ASN A 546 -28.32 25.74 -0.29
C ASN A 546 -28.36 27.14 -0.93
N LEU A 547 -27.98 27.25 -2.21
CA LEU A 547 -27.98 28.49 -2.98
C LEU A 547 -28.93 28.34 -4.18
N PRO A 548 -29.65 29.42 -4.56
CA PRO A 548 -30.46 29.42 -5.77
C PRO A 548 -29.58 29.45 -7.04
N ALA A 549 -30.18 29.13 -8.19
CA ALA A 549 -29.50 29.25 -9.49
C ALA A 549 -29.27 30.72 -9.86
N ASP A 550 -30.27 31.57 -9.58
CA ASP A 550 -30.21 33.02 -9.79
C ASP A 550 -30.27 33.75 -8.45
N GLY A 551 -29.67 34.93 -8.35
CA GLY A 551 -29.75 35.77 -7.15
C GLY A 551 -28.90 35.27 -5.98
N PHE A 552 -27.63 34.98 -6.25
CA PHE A 552 -26.62 34.72 -5.23
C PHE A 552 -25.40 35.64 -5.37
N THR A 553 -24.69 35.86 -4.27
CA THR A 553 -23.41 36.59 -4.25
C THR A 553 -22.31 35.74 -3.62
N ALA A 554 -21.06 36.01 -4.00
CA ALA A 554 -19.89 35.38 -3.40
C ALA A 554 -18.83 36.43 -3.06
N ARG A 555 -18.14 36.23 -1.94
CA ARG A 555 -16.97 37.00 -1.53
C ARG A 555 -15.86 36.05 -1.16
N TRP A 556 -14.75 36.17 -1.85
CA TRP A 556 -13.50 35.47 -1.58
C TRP A 556 -12.51 36.40 -0.91
N THR A 557 -11.98 36.01 0.25
CA THR A 557 -10.95 36.77 0.97
C THR A 557 -9.72 35.94 1.25
N GLY A 558 -8.55 36.58 1.32
CA GLY A 558 -7.30 35.97 1.74
C GLY A 558 -6.14 36.96 1.68
N LYS A 559 -4.91 36.45 1.68
CA LYS A 559 -3.68 37.20 1.43
C LYS A 559 -2.95 36.61 0.25
N ILE A 560 -2.83 37.38 -0.84
CA ILE A 560 -2.10 36.97 -2.05
C ILE A 560 -0.59 37.23 -1.91
N THR A 561 0.21 36.28 -2.37
CA THR A 561 1.67 36.39 -2.50
C THR A 561 2.13 36.02 -3.92
N THR A 562 3.40 36.22 -4.21
CA THR A 562 4.04 35.85 -5.48
C THR A 562 5.52 35.54 -5.24
N ASP A 563 6.11 34.72 -6.10
CA ASP A 563 7.54 34.42 -6.16
C ASP A 563 8.33 35.40 -7.05
N ILE A 564 7.63 36.22 -7.83
CA ILE A 564 8.23 37.14 -8.81
C ILE A 564 7.93 38.59 -8.41
N THR A 565 8.97 39.44 -8.31
CA THR A 565 8.75 40.87 -8.06
C THR A 565 8.39 41.58 -9.36
N GLY A 566 7.31 42.35 -9.36
CA GLY A 566 6.94 43.24 -10.47
C GLY A 566 5.44 43.46 -10.63
N THR A 567 5.07 44.09 -11.74
CA THR A 567 3.67 44.38 -12.07
C THR A 567 2.96 43.13 -12.58
N HIS A 568 1.98 42.67 -11.80
CA HIS A 568 1.11 41.55 -12.17
C HIS A 568 -0.14 42.10 -12.85
N THR A 569 -0.61 41.40 -13.89
CA THR A 569 -1.88 41.70 -14.54
C THR A 569 -2.91 40.67 -14.10
N PHE A 570 -3.90 41.10 -13.34
CA PHE A 570 -5.05 40.29 -12.93
C PHE A 570 -6.13 40.34 -13.99
N ARG A 571 -6.83 39.22 -14.18
CA ARG A 571 -7.96 39.11 -15.10
C ARG A 571 -9.11 38.35 -14.44
N THR A 572 -10.33 38.79 -14.70
CA THR A 572 -11.55 38.09 -14.29
C THR A 572 -12.38 37.81 -15.53
N ASN A 573 -13.09 36.69 -15.56
CA ASN A 573 -14.19 36.43 -16.49
C ASN A 573 -15.44 36.19 -15.66
N SER A 574 -16.38 37.13 -15.67
CA SER A 574 -17.58 37.05 -14.83
C SER A 574 -18.86 37.25 -15.63
N ASP A 575 -19.87 36.48 -15.27
CA ASP A 575 -21.29 36.63 -15.57
C ASP A 575 -22.02 36.34 -14.26
N ASP A 576 -22.60 37.31 -13.54
CA ASP A 576 -22.65 38.75 -13.84
C ASP A 576 -21.42 39.55 -13.32
N GLY A 577 -21.58 40.29 -12.22
CA GLY A 577 -20.70 41.40 -11.84
C GLY A 577 -19.57 41.02 -10.89
N VAL A 578 -18.44 41.74 -10.98
CA VAL A 578 -17.21 41.44 -10.24
C VAL A 578 -16.50 42.69 -9.70
N ARG A 579 -15.88 42.59 -8.52
CA ARG A 579 -14.92 43.58 -7.99
C ARG A 579 -13.71 42.88 -7.38
N LEU A 580 -12.51 43.35 -7.70
CA LEU A 580 -11.25 42.87 -7.11
C LEU A 580 -10.57 44.01 -6.35
N TYR A 581 -10.22 43.75 -5.09
CA TYR A 581 -9.40 44.62 -4.27
C TYR A 581 -8.10 43.91 -3.91
N ILE A 582 -6.96 44.61 -4.03
CA ILE A 582 -5.66 44.15 -3.54
C ILE A 582 -5.08 45.23 -2.61
N ASN A 583 -4.80 44.85 -1.37
CA ASN A 583 -4.39 45.71 -0.26
C ASN A 583 -5.30 46.95 -0.13
N GLY A 584 -6.61 46.72 -0.20
CA GLY A 584 -7.65 47.76 -0.18
C GLY A 584 -7.80 48.58 -1.47
N THR A 585 -6.91 48.43 -2.46
CA THR A 585 -6.98 49.15 -3.74
C THR A 585 -7.92 48.43 -4.70
N LEU A 586 -8.92 49.11 -5.26
CA LEU A 586 -9.82 48.55 -6.28
C LEU A 586 -9.07 48.36 -7.61
N VAL A 587 -8.73 47.11 -7.93
CA VAL A 587 -7.95 46.72 -9.11
C VAL A 587 -8.86 46.42 -10.32
N ILE A 588 -10.00 45.78 -10.10
CA ILE A 588 -11.01 45.51 -11.14
C ILE A 588 -12.37 45.97 -10.63
N ASN A 589 -13.12 46.71 -11.46
CA ASN A 589 -14.48 47.14 -11.16
C ASN A 589 -15.41 46.86 -12.34
N GLY A 590 -16.31 45.90 -12.15
CA GLY A 590 -17.33 45.49 -13.11
C GLY A 590 -18.62 45.08 -12.42
N TRP A 591 -19.11 45.88 -11.46
CA TRP A 591 -20.30 45.57 -10.68
C TRP A 591 -21.61 45.88 -11.43
N VAL A 592 -21.83 45.21 -12.57
CA VAL A 592 -22.97 45.40 -13.49
C VAL A 592 -23.45 44.06 -14.04
N ASP A 593 -24.73 43.96 -14.43
CA ASP A 593 -25.26 42.80 -15.14
C ASP A 593 -24.54 42.67 -16.50
N GLN A 594 -24.00 41.50 -16.80
CA GLN A 594 -23.19 41.27 -18.00
C GLN A 594 -23.08 39.78 -18.35
N ALA A 595 -23.12 39.45 -19.64
CA ALA A 595 -22.68 38.12 -20.13
C ALA A 595 -21.18 37.88 -19.80
N PRO A 596 -20.61 36.67 -19.99
CA PRO A 596 -19.24 36.37 -19.56
C PRO A 596 -18.24 37.33 -20.18
N THR A 597 -17.68 38.21 -19.36
CA THR A 597 -16.86 39.32 -19.83
C THR A 597 -15.51 39.34 -19.13
N TYR A 598 -14.44 39.37 -19.93
CA TYR A 598 -13.09 39.55 -19.42
C TYR A 598 -12.85 41.00 -18.98
N ARG A 599 -12.34 41.17 -17.76
CA ARG A 599 -11.85 42.46 -17.24
C ARG A 599 -10.46 42.28 -16.65
N THR A 600 -9.58 43.26 -16.85
CA THR A 600 -8.20 43.22 -16.37
C THR A 600 -7.87 44.41 -15.48
N GLY A 601 -6.96 44.23 -14.53
CA GLY A 601 -6.37 45.29 -13.73
C GLY A 601 -4.95 44.92 -13.32
N THR A 602 -4.12 45.90 -12.98
CA THR A 602 -2.71 45.65 -12.63
C THR A 602 -2.41 46.05 -11.20
N PHE A 603 -1.57 45.28 -10.52
CA PHE A 603 -1.04 45.64 -9.21
C PHE A 603 0.41 45.17 -9.09
N SER A 604 1.28 45.98 -8.48
CA SER A 604 2.68 45.61 -8.28
C SER A 604 2.85 44.84 -6.99
N LEU A 605 3.32 43.60 -7.10
CA LEU A 605 3.62 42.73 -5.97
C LEU A 605 5.13 42.59 -5.83
N THR A 606 5.60 42.53 -4.59
CA THR A 606 6.99 42.18 -4.27
C THR A 606 7.05 40.70 -3.90
N ALA A 607 8.04 39.98 -4.45
CA ALA A 607 8.21 38.56 -4.19
C ALA A 607 8.32 38.28 -2.68
N GLY A 608 7.52 37.33 -2.19
CA GLY A 608 7.46 36.93 -0.78
C GLY A 608 6.66 37.87 0.14
N ASN A 609 6.09 38.97 -0.37
CA ASN A 609 5.19 39.82 0.41
C ASN A 609 3.73 39.38 0.27
N TYR A 610 2.98 39.53 1.36
CA TYR A 610 1.55 39.24 1.42
C TYR A 610 0.71 40.52 1.33
N TYR A 611 -0.35 40.46 0.53
CA TYR A 611 -1.28 41.57 0.32
C TYR A 611 -2.71 41.08 0.52
N ASP A 612 -3.55 41.82 1.23
CA ASP A 612 -4.97 41.44 1.37
C ASP A 612 -5.63 41.37 -0.01
N ILE A 613 -6.37 40.31 -0.28
CA ILE A 613 -7.16 40.17 -1.51
C ILE A 613 -8.63 39.98 -1.15
N VAL A 614 -9.49 40.73 -1.84
CA VAL A 614 -10.95 40.57 -1.76
C VAL A 614 -11.49 40.53 -3.18
N LEU A 615 -12.12 39.42 -3.54
CA LEU A 615 -12.80 39.25 -4.82
C LEU A 615 -14.29 39.07 -4.53
N GLU A 616 -15.11 39.98 -5.04
CA GLU A 616 -16.57 39.96 -4.88
C GLU A 616 -17.21 39.64 -6.22
N TYR A 617 -18.30 38.89 -6.18
CA TYR A 617 -19.08 38.46 -7.33
C TYR A 617 -20.58 38.47 -7.01
N TYR A 618 -21.43 38.69 -8.01
CA TYR A 618 -22.85 38.36 -7.94
C TYR A 618 -23.35 37.74 -9.25
N GLU A 619 -24.38 36.91 -9.11
CA GLU A 619 -25.24 36.43 -10.16
C GLU A 619 -26.64 37.01 -9.97
N ASN A 620 -27.16 37.72 -10.97
CA ASN A 620 -28.50 38.29 -10.95
C ASN A 620 -29.51 37.34 -11.62
N GLY A 621 -29.15 36.80 -12.78
CA GLY A 621 -29.82 35.63 -13.35
C GLY A 621 -29.42 35.32 -14.80
N GLY A 622 -29.55 34.05 -15.19
CA GLY A 622 -29.08 33.57 -16.48
C GLY A 622 -27.99 32.53 -16.33
N GLY A 623 -26.81 32.79 -16.91
CA GLY A 623 -25.69 31.85 -16.91
C GLY A 623 -24.56 32.34 -16.00
N ALA A 624 -24.26 31.64 -14.92
CA ALA A 624 -23.28 32.09 -13.95
C ALA A 624 -21.86 31.59 -14.25
N VAL A 625 -20.90 32.51 -14.39
CA VAL A 625 -19.46 32.23 -14.59
C VAL A 625 -18.64 33.13 -13.68
N MET A 626 -17.63 32.59 -13.01
CA MET A 626 -16.64 33.38 -12.30
C MET A 626 -15.25 32.73 -12.37
N GLN A 627 -14.34 33.35 -13.10
CA GLN A 627 -12.95 32.91 -13.24
C GLN A 627 -11.98 34.02 -12.86
N PHE A 628 -10.88 33.69 -12.20
CA PHE A 628 -9.85 34.63 -11.77
C PHE A 628 -8.45 34.14 -12.17
N ASP A 629 -7.82 34.90 -13.07
CA ASP A 629 -6.49 34.65 -13.59
C ASP A 629 -5.52 35.78 -13.23
N TRP A 630 -4.24 35.50 -13.40
CA TRP A 630 -3.20 36.51 -13.49
C TRP A 630 -2.21 36.22 -14.62
N MET A 631 -1.38 37.20 -14.92
CA MET A 631 -0.17 37.08 -15.72
C MET A 631 0.93 37.76 -14.91
N ARG A 632 1.93 36.99 -14.48
CA ARG A 632 3.05 37.48 -13.68
C ARG A 632 4.10 38.14 -14.58
N PRO A 633 5.02 38.94 -14.03
CA PRO A 633 6.13 39.48 -14.81
C PRO A 633 6.92 38.37 -15.51
N GLY A 634 6.95 38.40 -16.85
CA GLY A 634 7.65 37.41 -17.68
C GLY A 634 6.77 36.28 -18.23
N ASP A 635 5.54 36.10 -17.74
CA ASP A 635 4.59 35.14 -18.29
C ASP A 635 4.15 35.57 -19.71
N THR A 636 3.92 34.59 -20.60
CA THR A 636 3.42 34.84 -21.97
C THR A 636 1.92 34.60 -22.12
N ALA A 637 1.27 34.05 -21.08
CA ALA A 637 -0.16 33.74 -21.04
C ALA A 637 -0.73 33.93 -19.63
N TYR A 638 -2.05 34.06 -19.53
CA TYR A 638 -2.75 34.07 -18.24
C TYR A 638 -2.87 32.65 -17.68
N SER A 639 -2.74 32.51 -16.36
CA SER A 639 -3.04 31.29 -15.62
C SER A 639 -3.98 31.61 -14.46
N PHE A 640 -4.78 30.63 -14.03
CA PHE A 640 -5.59 30.77 -12.81
C PHE A 640 -4.69 31.11 -11.62
N VAL A 641 -5.19 31.97 -10.72
CA VAL A 641 -4.51 32.21 -9.45
C VAL A 641 -4.74 30.99 -8.57
N SER A 642 -3.70 30.16 -8.39
CA SER A 642 -3.75 29.00 -7.48
C SER A 642 -3.92 29.47 -6.04
N GLY A 643 -4.68 28.69 -5.27
CA GLY A 643 -4.84 28.84 -3.83
C GLY A 643 -3.53 28.72 -3.07
N ASP A 644 -2.49 28.14 -3.68
CA ASP A 644 -1.12 28.09 -3.13
C ASP A 644 -0.51 29.50 -2.97
N TYR A 645 -0.97 30.47 -3.75
CA TYR A 645 -0.58 31.86 -3.63
C TYR A 645 -1.46 32.65 -2.65
N ILE A 646 -2.45 32.02 -2.01
CA ILE A 646 -3.41 32.65 -1.12
C ILE A 646 -3.35 32.01 0.26
N ILE A 647 -3.15 32.82 1.30
CA ILE A 647 -3.26 32.36 2.69
C ILE A 647 -4.51 32.94 3.34
N ASN A 648 -5.24 32.13 4.11
CA ASN A 648 -6.38 32.55 4.90
C ASN A 648 -6.26 32.06 6.36
N ASN A 649 -6.74 32.86 7.31
CA ASN A 649 -6.62 32.66 8.76
C ASN A 649 -7.90 32.09 9.40
N THR A 650 -8.79 31.46 8.61
CA THR A 650 -10.05 30.90 9.11
C THR A 650 -10.24 29.45 8.65
N SER A 651 -10.01 28.50 9.57
CA SER A 651 -10.40 27.09 9.43
C SER A 651 -11.89 26.94 9.68
N TYR A 652 -12.65 26.61 8.64
CA TYR A 652 -14.00 26.05 8.76
C TYR A 652 -14.03 24.76 7.96
N THR A 653 -13.91 23.64 8.65
CA THR A 653 -14.17 22.30 8.12
C THR A 653 -15.62 21.94 8.40
N THR A 654 -16.35 21.44 7.40
CA THR A 654 -17.66 20.83 7.65
C THR A 654 -17.47 19.53 8.45
N PRO A 655 -18.47 19.09 9.23
CA PRO A 655 -18.48 17.76 9.82
C PRO A 655 -18.24 16.70 8.73
N SER A 656 -17.52 15.65 9.09
CA SER A 656 -17.05 14.61 8.17
C SER A 656 -17.79 13.28 8.33
N ASP A 657 -18.41 13.05 9.49
CA ASP A 657 -19.30 11.90 9.68
C ASP A 657 -20.33 12.15 10.79
N ILE A 658 -21.41 11.35 10.80
CA ILE A 658 -22.35 11.20 11.91
C ILE A 658 -22.36 9.72 12.31
N SER A 659 -22.31 9.45 13.61
CA SER A 659 -22.52 8.11 14.18
C SER A 659 -23.77 8.10 15.07
N LEU A 660 -24.40 6.93 15.20
CA LEU A 660 -25.55 6.69 16.08
C LEU A 660 -25.20 5.54 17.02
N SER A 661 -25.36 5.74 18.33
CA SER A 661 -24.88 4.78 19.33
C SER A 661 -25.63 3.43 19.34
N ASN A 662 -26.89 3.42 18.91
CA ASN A 662 -27.69 2.22 18.71
C ASN A 662 -28.75 2.46 17.64
N ASN A 663 -28.97 1.47 16.78
CA ASN A 663 -29.95 1.53 15.69
C ASN A 663 -30.96 0.37 15.72
N THR A 664 -31.16 -0.25 16.88
CA THR A 664 -32.13 -1.33 17.08
C THR A 664 -33.25 -0.90 18.02
N VAL A 665 -34.47 -1.30 17.67
CA VAL A 665 -35.72 -1.04 18.39
C VAL A 665 -36.42 -2.38 18.62
N PHE A 666 -37.00 -2.63 19.80
CA PHE A 666 -37.66 -3.90 20.10
C PHE A 666 -39.17 -3.83 19.93
N HIS A 667 -39.77 -4.95 19.52
CA HIS A 667 -41.21 -5.17 19.65
C HIS A 667 -41.65 -4.86 21.09
N LEU A 668 -42.72 -4.07 21.22
CA LEU A 668 -43.27 -3.47 22.44
C LEU A 668 -42.59 -2.18 22.96
N ASP A 669 -41.54 -1.66 22.30
CA ASP A 669 -41.02 -0.33 22.65
C ASP A 669 -42.09 0.74 22.39
N GLY A 670 -42.35 1.56 23.40
CA GLY A 670 -43.39 2.59 23.36
C GLY A 670 -42.94 3.89 22.69
N VAL A 671 -43.90 4.76 22.41
CA VAL A 671 -43.62 6.15 22.00
C VAL A 671 -42.73 6.82 23.03
N GLY A 672 -41.67 7.48 22.57
CA GLY A 672 -40.69 8.16 23.42
C GLY A 672 -39.60 7.26 23.98
N THR A 673 -39.53 5.98 23.60
CA THR A 673 -38.34 5.15 23.86
C THR A 673 -37.13 5.74 23.15
N SER A 674 -36.02 5.89 23.89
CA SER A 674 -34.73 6.32 23.34
C SER A 674 -34.13 5.20 22.50
N VAL A 675 -33.72 5.53 21.28
CA VAL A 675 -33.11 4.56 20.36
C VAL A 675 -31.59 4.63 20.43
N GLY A 676 -31.02 5.84 20.37
CA GLY A 676 -29.58 6.07 20.43
C GLY A 676 -29.21 7.55 20.34
N ASP A 677 -27.94 7.85 20.62
CA ASP A 677 -27.38 9.20 20.58
C ASP A 677 -26.52 9.41 19.34
N PHE A 678 -26.65 10.59 18.73
CA PHE A 678 -25.82 11.04 17.64
C PHE A 678 -24.52 11.68 18.14
N THR A 679 -23.44 11.38 17.44
CA THR A 679 -22.14 12.06 17.55
C THR A 679 -21.65 12.44 16.16
N SER A 680 -20.90 13.53 16.05
CA SER A 680 -20.34 14.00 14.78
C SER A 680 -18.82 14.03 14.87
N ILE A 681 -18.15 13.71 13.77
CA ILE A 681 -16.71 13.86 13.63
C ILE A 681 -16.45 15.17 12.92
N ASP A 682 -15.79 16.10 13.60
CA ASP A 682 -15.36 17.38 13.04
C ASP A 682 -13.90 17.61 13.41
N LEU A 683 -13.15 18.20 12.49
CA LEU A 683 -11.74 18.53 12.70
C LEU A 683 -11.56 19.73 13.64
N ASN A 684 -12.64 20.46 13.94
CA ASN A 684 -12.66 21.55 14.91
C ASN A 684 -13.00 21.05 16.33
N PRO A 685 -12.06 21.06 17.30
CA PRO A 685 -12.35 20.60 18.66
C PRO A 685 -13.25 21.59 19.43
N GLY A 686 -14.14 21.05 20.29
CA GLY A 686 -14.96 21.84 21.22
C GLY A 686 -16.27 22.42 20.64
N LYS A 687 -16.72 21.94 19.48
CA LYS A 687 -17.97 22.39 18.84
C LYS A 687 -19.21 21.76 19.46
N THR A 688 -20.33 22.46 19.35
CA THR A 688 -21.65 21.96 19.73
C THR A 688 -22.42 21.64 18.46
N PHE A 689 -22.79 20.38 18.27
CA PHE A 689 -23.54 19.93 17.10
C PHE A 689 -25.04 19.92 17.35
N THR A 690 -25.81 20.27 16.34
CA THR A 690 -27.26 20.08 16.33
C THR A 690 -27.66 19.07 15.27
N TYR A 691 -28.67 18.26 15.57
CA TYR A 691 -29.11 17.17 14.72
C TYR A 691 -30.56 17.37 14.29
N SER A 692 -30.85 17.09 13.02
CA SER A 692 -32.20 17.23 12.46
C SER A 692 -32.52 16.14 11.45
N LEU A 693 -33.78 15.67 11.45
CA LEU A 693 -34.30 14.81 10.39
C LEU A 693 -34.60 15.68 9.16
N ILE A 694 -34.13 15.25 8.00
CA ILE A 694 -34.26 16.00 6.73
C ILE A 694 -34.84 15.11 5.62
N SER A 695 -35.50 15.72 4.64
CA SER A 695 -36.06 15.01 3.48
C SER A 695 -34.98 14.61 2.47
N GLY A 696 -35.08 13.43 1.86
CA GLY A 696 -34.21 12.99 0.77
C GLY A 696 -34.26 11.47 0.57
N ILE A 697 -33.36 10.93 -0.26
CA ILE A 697 -33.17 9.47 -0.36
C ILE A 697 -32.80 8.96 1.04
N GLY A 698 -33.48 7.90 1.51
CA GLY A 698 -33.26 7.31 2.83
C GLY A 698 -34.09 7.96 3.95
N SER A 699 -34.99 8.88 3.64
CA SER A 699 -35.85 9.58 4.63
C SER A 699 -37.28 9.04 4.69
N GLU A 700 -37.54 7.87 4.13
CA GLU A 700 -38.88 7.28 3.94
C GLU A 700 -39.64 7.14 5.26
N ASP A 701 -38.92 6.81 6.33
CA ASP A 701 -39.52 6.53 7.63
C ASP A 701 -39.20 7.59 8.70
N ASN A 702 -38.75 8.79 8.30
CA ASN A 702 -38.47 9.88 9.23
C ASN A 702 -39.67 10.19 10.17
N SER A 703 -40.91 9.98 9.74
CA SER A 703 -42.12 10.25 10.55
C SER A 703 -42.27 9.33 11.76
N SER A 704 -41.63 8.16 11.75
CA SER A 704 -41.65 7.18 12.84
C SER A 704 -40.70 7.53 13.98
N PHE A 705 -39.88 8.59 13.81
CA PHE A 705 -38.87 9.01 14.78
C PHE A 705 -38.88 10.53 15.01
N TYR A 706 -38.31 10.97 16.12
CA TYR A 706 -37.99 12.38 16.36
C TYR A 706 -36.66 12.53 17.10
N ILE A 707 -36.02 13.70 16.98
CA ILE A 707 -34.74 14.01 17.63
C ILE A 707 -34.95 15.08 18.70
N THR A 708 -34.42 14.87 19.90
CA THR A 708 -34.33 15.90 20.95
C THR A 708 -32.88 16.00 21.42
N GLY A 709 -32.27 17.18 21.29
CA GLY A 709 -30.83 17.34 21.56
C GLY A 709 -30.02 16.54 20.53
N ASN A 710 -29.26 15.55 21.01
CA ASN A 710 -28.56 14.58 20.18
C ASN A 710 -29.18 13.17 20.22
N THR A 711 -30.30 12.97 20.90
CA THR A 711 -30.90 11.63 21.06
C THR A 711 -32.05 11.42 20.08
N LEU A 712 -32.08 10.24 19.44
CA LEU A 712 -33.17 9.75 18.59
C LEU A 712 -34.21 9.00 19.43
N TYR A 713 -35.49 9.27 19.20
CA TYR A 713 -36.62 8.67 19.90
C TYR A 713 -37.67 8.12 18.94
N LEU A 714 -38.43 7.12 19.40
CA LEU A 714 -39.62 6.62 18.68
C LEU A 714 -40.79 7.59 18.76
N ASN A 715 -41.45 7.82 17.62
CA ASN A 715 -42.68 8.62 17.53
C ASN A 715 -43.96 7.76 17.53
N GLU A 716 -43.83 6.44 17.36
CA GLU A 716 -44.92 5.47 17.42
C GLU A 716 -44.49 4.21 18.19
N ILE A 717 -45.43 3.34 18.55
CA ILE A 717 -45.11 2.08 19.25
C ILE A 717 -44.44 1.13 18.25
N ALA A 718 -43.32 0.50 18.60
CA ALA A 718 -42.58 -0.39 17.71
C ALA A 718 -43.43 -1.52 17.11
N ASP A 719 -44.40 -2.06 17.86
CA ASP A 719 -45.34 -3.08 17.37
C ASP A 719 -46.29 -2.60 16.25
N SER A 720 -46.38 -1.28 16.03
CA SER A 720 -47.12 -0.71 14.90
C SER A 720 -46.28 -0.57 13.63
N PHE A 721 -44.98 -0.89 13.71
CA PHE A 721 -44.10 -0.87 12.57
C PHE A 721 -44.51 -1.99 11.59
N SER A 722 -44.54 -1.66 10.31
CA SER A 722 -44.98 -2.57 9.25
C SER A 722 -43.82 -3.23 8.50
N GLN A 723 -42.59 -2.91 8.90
CA GLN A 723 -41.35 -3.35 8.27
C GLN A 723 -40.35 -3.74 9.38
N ASP A 724 -39.42 -4.65 9.07
CA ASP A 724 -38.36 -5.03 10.01
C ASP A 724 -37.15 -4.08 9.95
N VAL A 725 -37.09 -3.24 8.91
CA VAL A 725 -36.04 -2.22 8.70
C VAL A 725 -36.67 -0.91 8.29
N TYR A 726 -36.26 0.16 8.95
CA TYR A 726 -36.73 1.54 8.74
C TYR A 726 -35.54 2.42 8.34
N SER A 727 -35.75 3.40 7.48
CA SER A 727 -34.69 4.31 7.01
C SER A 727 -34.96 5.74 7.46
N ILE A 728 -33.95 6.37 8.07
CA ILE A 728 -33.97 7.79 8.43
C ILE A 728 -32.79 8.54 7.83
N ARG A 729 -32.99 9.82 7.49
CA ARG A 729 -31.93 10.72 7.02
C ARG A 729 -31.72 11.85 8.00
N VAL A 730 -30.50 11.95 8.53
CA VAL A 730 -30.12 12.85 9.60
C VAL A 730 -29.06 13.82 9.09
N ARG A 731 -29.19 15.09 9.48
CA ARG A 731 -28.19 16.14 9.26
C ARG A 731 -27.59 16.60 10.58
N THR A 732 -26.29 16.77 10.60
CA THR A 732 -25.56 17.50 11.64
C THR A 732 -25.18 18.89 11.18
N ASP A 733 -25.21 19.85 12.09
CA ASP A 733 -24.84 21.26 11.90
C ASP A 733 -23.95 21.69 13.07
N ASP A 734 -22.77 22.22 12.74
CA ASP A 734 -21.75 22.72 13.69
C ASP A 734 -22.05 24.12 14.24
N GLY A 735 -23.12 24.77 13.77
CA GLY A 735 -23.53 26.13 14.15
C GLY A 735 -22.74 27.25 13.46
N GLU A 736 -21.80 26.90 12.58
CA GLU A 736 -20.93 27.83 11.83
C GLU A 736 -21.07 27.65 10.29
N GLY A 737 -22.05 26.84 9.87
CA GLY A 737 -22.42 26.64 8.46
C GLY A 737 -21.86 25.35 7.87
N GLY A 738 -21.18 24.52 8.66
CA GLY A 738 -20.75 23.18 8.28
C GLY A 738 -21.89 22.18 8.46
N LEU A 739 -22.33 21.58 7.36
CA LEU A 739 -23.40 20.57 7.35
C LEU A 739 -22.88 19.23 6.84
N TYR A 740 -23.34 18.14 7.45
CA TYR A 740 -23.15 16.79 6.93
C TYR A 740 -24.42 15.98 7.10
N GLU A 741 -24.70 15.06 6.18
CA GLU A 741 -25.94 14.28 6.14
C GLU A 741 -25.62 12.80 5.99
N LYS A 742 -26.37 11.95 6.70
CA LYS A 742 -26.20 10.49 6.64
C LYS A 742 -27.54 9.78 6.75
N VAL A 743 -27.66 8.67 6.02
CA VAL A 743 -28.80 7.76 6.12
C VAL A 743 -28.47 6.66 7.13
N PHE A 744 -29.40 6.37 8.03
CA PHE A 744 -29.30 5.30 9.01
C PHE A 744 -30.44 4.29 8.81
N SER A 745 -30.10 3.01 8.91
CA SER A 745 -31.08 1.92 8.96
C SER A 745 -31.36 1.55 10.41
N MET A 746 -32.64 1.46 10.74
CA MET A 746 -33.19 1.13 12.05
C MET A 746 -33.80 -0.26 11.98
N PHE A 747 -33.38 -1.15 12.86
CA PHE A 747 -33.82 -2.54 12.88
C PHE A 747 -34.87 -2.76 13.95
N VAL A 748 -36.02 -3.32 13.58
CA VAL A 748 -37.07 -3.72 14.50
C VAL A 748 -36.88 -5.20 14.82
N VAL A 749 -36.65 -5.52 16.10
CA VAL A 749 -36.26 -6.87 16.53
C VAL A 749 -37.26 -7.44 17.53
N ASN A 750 -37.63 -8.71 17.33
CA ASN A 750 -38.42 -9.46 18.29
C ASN A 750 -37.51 -10.35 19.16
N LEU A 751 -37.65 -10.29 20.48
CA LEU A 751 -36.83 -11.09 21.41
C LEU A 751 -36.95 -12.60 21.19
N SER A 752 -38.10 -13.07 20.70
CA SER A 752 -38.29 -14.49 20.36
C SER A 752 -37.46 -14.96 19.14
N THR A 753 -36.84 -14.01 18.43
CA THR A 753 -35.98 -14.27 17.26
C THR A 753 -34.49 -14.09 17.55
N LEU A 754 -34.10 -13.75 18.79
CA LEU A 754 -32.68 -13.64 19.17
C LEU A 754 -32.02 -15.01 19.27
N ASN A 755 -30.74 -15.07 18.93
CA ASN A 755 -29.91 -16.24 19.20
C ASN A 755 -29.66 -16.35 20.71
N PRO A 756 -29.82 -17.54 21.33
CA PRO A 756 -29.65 -17.72 22.77
C PRO A 756 -28.19 -17.48 23.20
N GLY A 757 -27.98 -16.79 24.33
CA GLY A 757 -26.65 -16.51 24.90
C GLY A 757 -26.08 -15.14 24.53
N PHE A 758 -24.81 -14.91 24.89
CA PHE A 758 -24.05 -13.69 24.59
C PHE A 758 -23.28 -13.83 23.27
N CYS A 759 -23.12 -12.70 22.57
CA CYS A 759 -22.13 -12.52 21.53
C CYS A 759 -20.78 -12.20 22.17
N SER A 760 -19.85 -13.15 22.15
CA SER A 760 -18.50 -13.00 22.71
C SER A 760 -17.53 -12.54 21.62
N SER A 761 -16.75 -11.51 21.89
CA SER A 761 -15.67 -11.01 21.03
C SER A 761 -14.35 -11.06 21.78
N TYR A 762 -13.29 -11.59 21.16
CA TYR A 762 -11.94 -11.68 21.74
C TYR A 762 -10.95 -10.87 20.92
N TYR A 763 -10.09 -10.09 21.58
CA TYR A 763 -9.18 -9.14 20.96
C TYR A 763 -7.75 -9.35 21.43
N ASN A 764 -6.80 -9.03 20.54
CA ASN A 764 -5.39 -9.02 20.88
C ASN A 764 -5.01 -7.74 21.64
N GLY A 765 -4.41 -7.88 22.82
CA GLY A 765 -3.97 -6.77 23.67
C GLY A 765 -4.94 -6.40 24.81
N VAL A 766 -4.44 -5.64 25.79
CA VAL A 766 -5.23 -4.96 26.83
C VAL A 766 -5.70 -3.62 26.28
N LEU A 767 -6.99 -3.51 25.95
CA LEU A 767 -7.53 -2.37 25.21
C LEU A 767 -8.32 -1.41 26.10
N ALA A 768 -8.18 -0.10 25.85
CA ALA A 768 -9.13 0.89 26.35
C ALA A 768 -10.27 1.06 25.32
N PRO A 769 -11.55 1.15 25.74
CA PRO A 769 -12.65 1.44 24.83
C PRO A 769 -12.50 2.80 24.12
N PRO A 770 -13.02 2.96 22.89
CA PRO A 770 -13.73 1.95 22.08
C PRO A 770 -12.79 0.91 21.45
N PHE A 771 -13.21 -0.36 21.40
CA PHE A 771 -12.39 -1.44 20.85
C PHE A 771 -12.29 -1.36 19.32
N SER A 772 -11.07 -1.49 18.79
CA SER A 772 -10.83 -1.44 17.34
C SER A 772 -11.22 -2.76 16.66
N PRO A 773 -12.02 -2.74 15.58
CA PRO A 773 -12.31 -3.94 14.78
C PRO A 773 -11.07 -4.62 14.19
N SER A 774 -9.98 -3.87 13.95
CA SER A 774 -8.73 -4.41 13.41
C SER A 774 -7.96 -5.31 14.39
N LEU A 775 -8.31 -5.29 15.67
CA LEU A 775 -7.68 -6.10 16.72
C LEU A 775 -8.54 -7.29 17.15
N LEU A 776 -9.71 -7.47 16.53
CA LEU A 776 -10.61 -8.59 16.78
C LEU A 776 -9.99 -9.88 16.25
N LEU A 777 -9.84 -10.87 17.13
CA LEU A 777 -9.32 -12.20 16.78
C LEU A 777 -10.46 -13.10 16.28
N TYR A 778 -11.52 -13.25 17.07
CA TYR A 778 -12.72 -13.99 16.67
C TYR A 778 -13.95 -13.59 17.48
N LYS A 779 -15.14 -13.98 16.98
CA LYS A 779 -16.41 -13.93 17.72
C LYS A 779 -17.02 -15.33 17.85
N THR A 780 -17.67 -15.59 18.99
CA THR A 780 -18.45 -16.82 19.22
C THR A 780 -19.73 -16.54 20.01
N SER A 781 -20.67 -17.49 20.01
CA SER A 781 -21.82 -17.48 20.91
C SER A 781 -21.50 -18.23 22.21
N THR A 782 -21.84 -17.63 23.34
CA THR A 782 -21.60 -18.20 24.68
C THR A 782 -22.88 -18.25 25.51
N ASN A 783 -23.19 -19.41 26.07
CA ASN A 783 -24.43 -19.62 26.83
C ASN A 783 -24.45 -18.89 28.19
N SER A 784 -23.30 -18.62 28.80
CA SER A 784 -23.16 -17.90 30.07
C SER A 784 -21.71 -17.44 30.25
N VAL A 785 -21.48 -16.27 30.86
CA VAL A 785 -20.12 -15.84 31.22
C VAL A 785 -19.74 -16.42 32.58
N ASN A 786 -19.06 -17.56 32.56
CA ASN A 786 -18.54 -18.23 33.74
C ASN A 786 -17.29 -19.03 33.38
N PHE A 787 -16.18 -18.32 33.23
CA PHE A 787 -14.92 -18.83 32.73
C PHE A 787 -13.81 -18.73 33.77
N ASN A 788 -13.01 -19.79 33.84
CA ASN A 788 -11.80 -19.85 34.64
C ASN A 788 -10.76 -20.60 33.83
N TRP A 789 -10.00 -19.87 33.02
CA TRP A 789 -8.99 -20.46 32.13
C TRP A 789 -7.68 -20.75 32.88
N GLY A 790 -7.53 -20.29 34.12
CA GLY A 790 -6.26 -20.46 34.84
C GLY A 790 -5.19 -19.65 34.13
N THR A 791 -4.04 -20.26 33.83
CA THR A 791 -2.97 -19.62 33.05
C THR A 791 -3.06 -19.93 31.54
N LEU A 792 -4.24 -20.29 31.05
CA LEU A 792 -4.51 -20.63 29.65
C LEU A 792 -5.37 -19.54 29.00
N SER A 793 -5.46 -19.57 27.67
CA SER A 793 -6.31 -18.66 26.89
C SER A 793 -7.69 -19.25 26.59
N PRO A 794 -8.67 -18.40 26.20
CA PRO A 794 -9.99 -18.84 25.73
C PRO A 794 -9.97 -19.71 24.47
N ASP A 795 -8.99 -19.51 23.60
CA ASP A 795 -8.76 -20.27 22.37
C ASP A 795 -7.28 -20.18 21.96
N SER A 796 -6.81 -21.12 21.13
CA SER A 796 -5.45 -21.12 20.58
C SER A 796 -5.04 -19.85 19.82
N SER A 797 -6.00 -19.11 19.25
CA SER A 797 -5.80 -17.84 18.55
C SER A 797 -5.66 -16.63 19.49
N VAL A 798 -6.02 -16.79 20.78
CA VAL A 798 -5.94 -15.75 21.80
C VAL A 798 -4.70 -16.00 22.64
N PRO A 799 -3.85 -14.98 22.87
CA PRO A 799 -2.70 -15.15 23.75
C PRO A 799 -3.14 -15.46 25.18
N ALA A 800 -2.32 -16.21 25.91
CA ALA A 800 -2.61 -16.58 27.30
C ALA A 800 -2.60 -15.36 28.24
N ASP A 801 -1.73 -14.40 27.93
CA ASP A 801 -1.64 -13.10 28.60
C ASP A 801 -2.01 -11.96 27.63
N TYR A 802 -2.37 -10.79 28.15
CA TYR A 802 -2.60 -9.56 27.38
C TYR A 802 -3.72 -9.66 26.33
N PHE A 803 -4.92 -10.05 26.75
CA PHE A 803 -6.09 -10.06 25.86
C PHE A 803 -7.30 -9.36 26.47
N THR A 804 -8.18 -8.89 25.59
CA THR A 804 -9.46 -8.28 25.99
C THR A 804 -10.61 -9.12 25.43
N SER A 805 -11.71 -9.22 26.16
CA SER A 805 -12.96 -9.82 25.67
C SER A 805 -14.17 -8.96 26.01
N SER A 806 -15.18 -9.03 25.15
CA SER A 806 -16.48 -8.37 25.33
C SER A 806 -17.62 -9.35 25.14
N TYR A 807 -18.64 -9.27 25.98
CA TYR A 807 -19.83 -10.11 25.95
C TYR A 807 -21.06 -9.21 25.84
N GLU A 808 -21.70 -9.24 24.67
CA GLU A 808 -22.82 -8.36 24.34
C GLU A 808 -24.10 -9.16 24.13
N GLY A 809 -25.23 -8.61 24.56
CA GLY A 809 -26.54 -9.20 24.32
C GLY A 809 -27.67 -8.34 24.88
N TYR A 810 -28.84 -8.95 25.01
CA TYR A 810 -30.04 -8.36 25.57
C TYR A 810 -30.55 -9.25 26.69
N ILE A 811 -30.61 -8.71 27.90
CA ILE A 811 -31.07 -9.42 29.11
C ILE A 811 -32.55 -9.17 29.36
N GLN A 812 -33.27 -10.22 29.72
CA GLN A 812 -34.67 -10.18 30.15
C GLN A 812 -34.84 -10.92 31.49
N THR A 813 -35.72 -10.41 32.34
CA THR A 813 -36.04 -11.00 33.65
C THR A 813 -37.53 -11.27 33.80
N SER A 814 -37.89 -12.23 34.66
CA SER A 814 -39.28 -12.54 35.02
C SER A 814 -39.77 -11.76 36.25
N THR A 815 -38.91 -10.99 36.89
CA THR A 815 -39.20 -10.24 38.12
C THR A 815 -38.96 -8.75 37.92
N THR A 816 -39.89 -7.90 38.36
CA THR A 816 -39.68 -6.44 38.38
C THR A 816 -39.01 -6.02 39.68
N GLY A 817 -37.96 -5.20 39.60
CA GLY A 817 -37.31 -4.61 40.78
C GLY A 817 -35.79 -4.45 40.63
N ILE A 818 -35.13 -4.13 41.74
CA ILE A 818 -33.67 -3.97 41.78
C ILE A 818 -33.00 -5.34 41.66
N HIS A 819 -32.21 -5.53 40.60
CA HIS A 819 -31.35 -6.68 40.41
C HIS A 819 -29.92 -6.28 40.80
N THR A 820 -29.27 -7.11 41.61
CA THR A 820 -27.86 -6.92 41.96
C THR A 820 -27.01 -7.82 41.06
N PHE A 821 -26.24 -7.23 40.17
CA PHE A 821 -25.25 -7.90 39.35
C PHE A 821 -23.95 -8.04 40.13
N ARG A 822 -23.24 -9.15 39.90
CA ARG A 822 -21.94 -9.41 40.49
C ARG A 822 -21.00 -10.01 39.46
N THR A 823 -19.79 -9.47 39.37
CA THR A 823 -18.70 -10.07 38.60
C THR A 823 -17.68 -10.70 39.52
N ASN A 824 -16.94 -11.71 39.04
CA ASN A 824 -15.70 -12.18 39.64
C ASN A 824 -14.64 -12.16 38.53
N SER A 825 -13.60 -11.34 38.63
CA SER A 825 -12.60 -11.22 37.56
C SER A 825 -11.15 -11.13 38.03
N ASP A 826 -10.25 -11.60 37.15
CA ASP A 826 -8.78 -11.59 37.23
C ASP A 826 -8.31 -11.45 35.77
N ASP A 827 -8.02 -10.27 35.22
CA ASP A 827 -7.87 -8.95 35.85
C ASP A 827 -9.15 -8.06 35.75
N GLY A 828 -9.13 -7.00 34.93
CA GLY A 828 -10.08 -5.89 35.01
C GLY A 828 -11.42 -6.15 34.33
N VAL A 829 -12.47 -5.46 34.81
CA VAL A 829 -13.86 -5.66 34.36
C VAL A 829 -14.69 -4.38 34.30
N ARG A 830 -15.61 -4.30 33.33
CA ARG A 830 -16.70 -3.32 33.29
C ARG A 830 -18.02 -3.97 32.91
N LEU A 831 -19.13 -3.51 33.50
CA LEU A 831 -20.48 -3.96 33.15
C LEU A 831 -21.40 -2.77 32.86
N TYR A 832 -22.07 -2.83 31.72
CA TYR A 832 -23.06 -1.86 31.26
C TYR A 832 -24.44 -2.50 31.13
N ILE A 833 -25.49 -1.78 31.55
CA ILE A 833 -26.90 -2.12 31.28
C ILE A 833 -27.58 -0.91 30.63
N ASP A 834 -28.12 -1.07 29.41
CA ASP A 834 -28.64 0.03 28.58
C ASP A 834 -27.65 1.20 28.47
N GLY A 835 -26.38 0.89 28.24
CA GLY A 835 -25.29 1.87 28.17
C GLY A 835 -24.87 2.49 29.52
N ASN A 836 -25.59 2.21 30.62
CA ASN A 836 -25.22 2.71 31.95
C ASN A 836 -24.14 1.83 32.57
N LEU A 837 -22.98 2.41 32.87
CA LEU A 837 -21.89 1.73 33.57
C LEU A 837 -22.27 1.47 35.03
N ILE A 838 -22.44 0.20 35.40
CA ILE A 838 -22.86 -0.21 36.77
C ILE A 838 -21.76 -0.92 37.56
N ILE A 839 -20.70 -1.39 36.90
CA ILE A 839 -19.46 -1.89 37.52
C ILE A 839 -18.28 -1.33 36.72
N ASP A 840 -17.32 -0.69 37.38
CA ASP A 840 -16.09 -0.17 36.75
C ASP A 840 -14.88 -0.47 37.64
N ASN A 841 -14.24 -1.60 37.37
CA ASN A 841 -12.97 -1.97 37.98
C ASN A 841 -11.98 -2.34 36.88
N TRP A 842 -11.72 -1.38 35.99
CA TRP A 842 -10.79 -1.55 34.87
C TRP A 842 -9.33 -1.33 35.28
N THR A 843 -8.90 -2.05 36.31
CA THR A 843 -7.54 -2.00 36.85
C THR A 843 -6.99 -3.41 37.02
N ASN A 844 -5.65 -3.54 37.04
CA ASN A 844 -5.03 -4.86 37.26
C ASN A 844 -5.30 -5.29 38.71
N HIS A 845 -5.90 -6.46 38.88
CA HIS A 845 -6.24 -7.00 40.18
C HIS A 845 -6.45 -8.51 40.12
N GLY A 846 -6.12 -9.21 41.20
CA GLY A 846 -6.45 -10.63 41.34
C GLY A 846 -7.97 -10.90 41.41
N PRO A 847 -8.39 -12.16 41.64
CA PRO A 847 -9.80 -12.55 41.65
C PRO A 847 -10.62 -11.71 42.63
N THR A 848 -11.45 -10.82 42.09
CA THR A 848 -12.19 -9.81 42.86
C THR A 848 -13.67 -9.85 42.52
N TYR A 849 -14.52 -9.77 43.55
CA TYR A 849 -15.96 -9.65 43.38
C TYR A 849 -16.39 -8.17 43.38
N ASP A 850 -16.98 -7.72 42.27
CA ASP A 850 -17.56 -6.38 42.13
C ASP A 850 -19.08 -6.46 41.98
N TYR A 851 -19.78 -5.40 42.40
CA TYR A 851 -21.25 -5.39 42.50
C TYR A 851 -21.84 -4.13 41.87
N GLY A 852 -22.93 -4.30 41.12
CA GLY A 852 -23.70 -3.21 40.52
C GLY A 852 -25.19 -3.45 40.67
N ASN A 853 -26.00 -2.39 40.82
CA ASN A 853 -27.45 -2.50 40.91
C ASN A 853 -28.10 -1.85 39.69
N TYR A 854 -29.12 -2.50 39.14
CA TYR A 854 -29.96 -1.92 38.10
C TYR A 854 -31.43 -2.33 38.27
N THR A 855 -32.37 -1.44 37.97
CA THR A 855 -33.80 -1.75 38.06
C THR A 855 -34.28 -2.30 36.73
N LEU A 856 -34.69 -3.57 36.70
CA LEU A 856 -35.25 -4.20 35.52
C LEU A 856 -36.76 -4.40 35.69
N THR A 857 -37.49 -4.27 34.59
CA THR A 857 -38.92 -4.58 34.51
C THR A 857 -39.13 -5.96 33.91
N ALA A 858 -40.01 -6.77 34.53
CA ALA A 858 -40.32 -8.10 34.04
C ALA A 858 -40.83 -8.04 32.59
N GLY A 859 -40.23 -8.86 31.72
CA GLY A 859 -40.60 -8.91 30.30
C GLY A 859 -39.97 -7.83 29.42
N THR A 860 -39.34 -6.80 29.99
CA THR A 860 -38.59 -5.79 29.22
C THR A 860 -37.16 -6.27 28.98
N SER A 861 -36.64 -6.01 27.78
CA SER A 861 -35.25 -6.30 27.45
C SER A 861 -34.36 -5.08 27.55
N TYR A 862 -33.15 -5.31 28.02
CA TYR A 862 -32.13 -4.30 28.26
C TYR A 862 -30.84 -4.76 27.58
N ASN A 863 -30.13 -3.86 26.92
CA ASN A 863 -28.78 -4.17 26.43
C ASN A 863 -27.87 -4.48 27.63
N ILE A 864 -27.08 -5.54 27.51
CA ILE A 864 -26.05 -5.89 28.49
C ILE A 864 -24.72 -6.02 27.77
N ARG A 865 -23.70 -5.32 28.28
CA ARG A 865 -22.31 -5.45 27.80
C ARG A 865 -21.37 -5.63 28.97
N LEU A 866 -20.65 -6.74 28.98
CA LEU A 866 -19.55 -7.00 29.90
C LEU A 866 -18.23 -6.90 29.14
N GLU A 867 -17.28 -6.16 29.68
CA GLU A 867 -15.92 -6.05 29.17
C GLU A 867 -14.97 -6.65 30.20
N PHE A 868 -13.97 -7.39 29.74
CA PHE A 868 -12.96 -8.05 30.57
C PHE A 868 -11.59 -7.91 29.89
N TYR A 869 -10.53 -7.68 30.65
CA TYR A 869 -9.18 -7.91 30.16
C TYR A 869 -8.37 -8.78 31.11
N GLU A 870 -7.49 -9.56 30.51
CA GLU A 870 -6.42 -10.29 31.16
C GLU A 870 -5.13 -9.54 30.82
N ASN A 871 -4.34 -9.17 31.84
CA ASN A 871 -3.03 -8.59 31.62
C ASN A 871 -1.93 -9.63 31.75
N THR A 872 -1.84 -10.28 32.92
CA THR A 872 -0.87 -11.38 33.13
C THR A 872 -1.33 -12.34 34.21
N GLY A 873 -1.06 -13.63 34.03
CA GLY A 873 -1.19 -14.62 35.10
C GLY A 873 -2.45 -15.46 34.98
N ARG A 874 -3.43 -15.25 35.85
CA ARG A 874 -4.64 -16.08 35.89
C ARG A 874 -5.80 -15.34 35.25
N ALA A 875 -6.38 -15.93 34.21
CA ALA A 875 -7.58 -15.44 33.55
C ALA A 875 -8.86 -16.04 34.17
N LEU A 876 -9.69 -15.19 34.76
CA LEU A 876 -10.99 -15.57 35.32
C LEU A 876 -12.03 -14.47 35.06
N ILE A 877 -13.23 -14.85 34.60
CA ILE A 877 -14.38 -13.94 34.49
C ILE A 877 -15.69 -14.68 34.71
N GLN A 878 -16.50 -14.20 35.66
CA GLN A 878 -17.85 -14.72 35.93
C GLN A 878 -18.83 -13.56 36.05
N LEU A 879 -20.06 -13.75 35.55
CA LEU A 879 -21.17 -12.81 35.69
C LEU A 879 -22.41 -13.49 36.29
N ASP A 880 -22.82 -13.02 37.46
CA ASP A 880 -23.99 -13.47 38.20
C ASP A 880 -24.98 -12.32 38.44
N TRP A 881 -26.21 -12.68 38.82
CA TRP A 881 -27.18 -11.75 39.38
C TRP A 881 -27.91 -12.31 40.61
N LEU A 882 -28.48 -11.40 41.41
CA LEU A 882 -29.45 -11.66 42.45
C LEU A 882 -30.74 -10.93 42.07
N ARG A 883 -31.80 -11.69 41.76
CA ARG A 883 -33.10 -11.13 41.39
C ARG A 883 -33.89 -10.72 42.64
N PRO A 884 -34.85 -9.79 42.52
CA PRO A 884 -35.79 -9.48 43.59
C PRO A 884 -36.46 -10.74 44.15
N GLY A 885 -36.21 -11.04 45.42
CA GLY A 885 -36.77 -12.20 46.13
C GLY A 885 -35.89 -13.45 46.17
N ASP A 886 -34.80 -13.49 45.40
CA ASP A 886 -33.80 -14.56 45.50
C ASP A 886 -32.88 -14.34 46.71
N THR A 887 -32.36 -15.42 47.30
CA THR A 887 -31.40 -15.37 48.42
C THR A 887 -29.99 -15.81 48.04
N VAL A 888 -29.77 -16.22 46.78
CA VAL A 888 -28.50 -16.74 46.28
C VAL A 888 -28.26 -16.20 44.87
N TYR A 889 -27.03 -15.80 44.59
CA TYR A 889 -26.61 -15.41 43.24
C TYR A 889 -26.70 -16.60 42.28
N SER A 890 -27.14 -16.33 41.06
CA SER A 890 -27.19 -17.33 39.98
C SER A 890 -26.53 -16.77 38.72
N ASN A 891 -25.93 -17.66 37.91
CA ASN A 891 -25.37 -17.27 36.63
C ASN A 891 -26.46 -16.72 35.71
N ILE A 892 -26.11 -15.72 34.92
CA ILE A 892 -26.95 -15.28 33.80
C ILE A 892 -26.70 -16.26 32.64
N THR A 893 -27.76 -16.93 32.18
CA THR A 893 -27.67 -18.00 31.16
C THR A 893 -28.43 -17.61 29.90
N GLN A 894 -28.30 -18.42 28.86
CA GLN A 894 -29.01 -18.30 27.58
C GLN A 894 -30.54 -18.26 27.70
N SER A 895 -31.10 -18.65 28.86
CA SER A 895 -32.54 -18.53 29.14
C SER A 895 -32.98 -17.10 29.52
N ASN A 896 -32.02 -16.22 29.80
CA ASN A 896 -32.25 -14.84 30.22
C ASN A 896 -31.57 -13.83 29.29
N VAL A 897 -30.70 -14.28 28.37
CA VAL A 897 -29.97 -13.42 27.44
C VAL A 897 -30.02 -13.99 26.03
N GLY A 898 -30.22 -13.11 25.04
CA GLY A 898 -30.01 -13.41 23.63
C GLY A 898 -29.27 -12.28 22.91
N HIS A 899 -28.80 -12.53 21.69
CA HIS A 899 -28.08 -11.54 20.87
C HIS A 899 -28.55 -11.54 19.42
N VAL A 900 -28.26 -10.45 18.71
CA VAL A 900 -28.60 -10.23 17.30
C VAL A 900 -27.42 -10.62 16.42
N GLY A 901 -27.70 -11.27 15.28
CA GLY A 901 -26.70 -11.59 14.25
C GLY A 901 -25.94 -12.90 14.48
N ASN A 902 -25.18 -13.32 13.46
CA ASN A 902 -24.29 -14.46 13.55
C ASN A 902 -23.01 -14.05 14.29
N CYS A 903 -22.91 -14.43 15.56
CA CYS A 903 -21.73 -14.18 16.38
C CYS A 903 -20.58 -15.15 16.11
N VAL A 904 -20.46 -15.67 14.89
CA VAL A 904 -19.39 -16.57 14.47
C VAL A 904 -18.69 -15.92 13.29
N THR A 905 -17.41 -15.59 13.46
CA THR A 905 -16.55 -15.25 12.32
C THR A 905 -16.34 -16.54 11.52
N THR A 906 -16.72 -16.55 10.24
CA THR A 906 -16.69 -17.73 9.36
C THR A 906 -15.29 -18.24 9.01
N ASP A 907 -14.24 -17.78 9.68
CA ASP A 907 -12.87 -18.25 9.49
C ASP A 907 -12.31 -18.73 10.84
N ASN A 908 -12.53 -20.02 11.18
CA ASN A 908 -11.63 -20.90 11.97
C ASN A 908 -12.28 -22.00 12.86
N ILE A 909 -13.59 -22.29 12.78
CA ILE A 909 -14.12 -23.52 13.39
C ILE A 909 -14.29 -24.59 12.30
N ALA A 910 -13.27 -25.43 12.12
CA ALA A 910 -13.48 -26.74 11.53
C ALA A 910 -14.47 -27.51 12.42
N PRO A 911 -15.56 -28.10 11.89
CA PRO A 911 -16.42 -28.98 12.68
C PRO A 911 -15.59 -30.16 13.20
N VAL A 912 -15.74 -30.48 14.48
CA VAL A 912 -15.09 -31.63 15.12
C VAL A 912 -15.75 -32.91 14.57
N PHE A 913 -15.13 -33.53 13.56
CA PHE A 913 -15.46 -34.88 13.12
C PHE A 913 -14.91 -35.89 14.13
N THR A 914 -15.75 -36.77 14.65
CA THR A 914 -15.29 -37.93 15.42
C THR A 914 -15.05 -39.10 14.46
N TYR A 915 -13.80 -39.57 14.37
CA TYR A 915 -13.43 -40.69 13.50
C TYR A 915 -13.37 -42.00 14.30
N SER A 916 -14.03 -43.04 13.83
CA SER A 916 -13.65 -44.42 14.14
C SER A 916 -12.55 -44.86 13.16
N THR A 917 -11.45 -45.39 13.67
CA THR A 917 -10.30 -45.86 12.87
C THR A 917 -10.73 -46.83 11.77
N PRO A 918 -10.38 -46.58 10.48
CA PRO A 918 -10.72 -47.50 9.41
C PRO A 918 -9.83 -48.74 9.49
N VAL A 919 -10.45 -49.93 9.39
CA VAL A 919 -9.73 -51.20 9.20
C VAL A 919 -9.29 -51.27 7.74
N ILE A 920 -8.00 -51.11 7.48
CA ILE A 920 -7.42 -51.27 6.13
C ILE A 920 -7.10 -52.75 5.93
N ASP A 921 -7.76 -53.38 4.95
CA ASP A 921 -7.43 -54.74 4.51
C ASP A 921 -6.08 -54.74 3.79
N SER A 922 -5.20 -55.67 4.16
CA SER A 922 -3.76 -55.66 3.93
C SER A 922 -3.31 -56.12 2.54
N ALA A 923 -4.11 -55.86 1.50
CA ALA A 923 -3.74 -56.19 0.13
C ALA A 923 -4.32 -55.20 -0.89
N LEU A 924 -3.59 -54.12 -1.20
CA LEU A 924 -3.95 -53.17 -2.25
C LEU A 924 -3.05 -53.35 -3.49
N ILE A 925 -3.70 -53.74 -4.59
CA ILE A 925 -3.15 -53.84 -5.96
C ILE A 925 -3.57 -52.57 -6.71
N PRO A 926 -2.72 -51.97 -7.58
CA PRO A 926 -3.10 -50.81 -8.38
C PRO A 926 -4.40 -51.08 -9.18
N GLY A 927 -5.41 -50.21 -9.03
CA GLY A 927 -6.67 -50.27 -9.79
C GLY A 927 -7.92 -50.78 -9.06
N LYS A 928 -7.94 -50.87 -7.73
CA LYS A 928 -9.17 -51.12 -6.93
C LYS A 928 -9.60 -49.90 -6.11
N ASP A 929 -10.92 -49.71 -5.98
CA ASP A 929 -11.54 -48.62 -5.22
C ASP A 929 -11.31 -48.78 -3.70
N LEU A 930 -11.00 -47.68 -3.00
CA LEU A 930 -10.89 -47.64 -1.55
C LEU A 930 -12.15 -46.98 -0.96
N ASN A 931 -12.89 -47.72 -0.15
CA ASN A 931 -14.16 -47.25 0.44
C ASN A 931 -13.92 -46.74 1.87
N ILE A 932 -14.26 -45.47 2.13
CA ILE A 932 -14.17 -44.86 3.46
C ILE A 932 -15.56 -44.32 3.83
N THR A 933 -16.10 -44.76 4.97
CA THR A 933 -17.40 -44.31 5.49
C THR A 933 -17.16 -43.24 6.57
N LEU A 934 -17.85 -42.11 6.46
CA LEU A 934 -17.79 -41.02 7.45
C LEU A 934 -19.19 -40.80 8.03
N ASN A 935 -19.32 -40.91 9.35
CA ASN A 935 -20.57 -40.65 10.03
C ASN A 935 -20.62 -39.18 10.44
N TYR A 936 -21.68 -38.48 10.03
CA TYR A 936 -21.91 -37.08 10.40
C TYR A 936 -22.87 -37.03 11.58
N ASN A 937 -22.58 -36.22 12.60
CA ASN A 937 -23.47 -36.01 13.74
C ASN A 937 -23.35 -34.55 14.19
N ASP A 938 -24.32 -33.72 13.84
CA ASP A 938 -24.30 -32.28 14.19
C ASP A 938 -24.99 -31.97 15.52
N GLY A 939 -25.65 -32.96 16.15
CA GLY A 939 -26.33 -32.78 17.43
C GLY A 939 -27.51 -31.81 17.36
N ILE A 940 -28.02 -31.48 16.17
CA ILE A 940 -29.17 -30.60 15.96
C ILE A 940 -30.29 -31.42 15.30
N ASP A 941 -31.35 -31.72 16.04
CA ASP A 941 -32.53 -32.36 15.47
C ASP A 941 -33.12 -31.49 14.34
N GLY A 942 -33.16 -32.01 13.10
CA GLY A 942 -33.96 -31.44 12.00
C GLY A 942 -33.21 -30.89 10.76
N THR A 943 -31.93 -31.18 10.58
CA THR A 943 -31.16 -30.87 9.35
C THR A 943 -31.18 -32.07 8.38
N GLY A 944 -31.24 -31.81 7.07
CA GLY A 944 -31.24 -32.86 6.04
C GLY A 944 -30.58 -32.41 4.73
N ILE A 945 -30.17 -33.39 3.92
CA ILE A 945 -29.37 -33.21 2.69
C ILE A 945 -30.25 -33.51 1.45
N ASP A 946 -30.31 -32.58 0.48
CA ASP A 946 -30.89 -32.84 -0.86
C ASP A 946 -29.76 -33.16 -1.87
N LEU A 947 -29.95 -34.21 -2.67
CA LEU A 947 -28.99 -34.78 -3.62
C LEU A 947 -29.40 -34.60 -5.09
N SER A 948 -30.46 -33.84 -5.39
CA SER A 948 -31.05 -33.74 -6.73
C SER A 948 -30.23 -32.92 -7.75
N THR A 949 -29.28 -32.09 -7.32
CA THR A 949 -28.58 -31.12 -8.20
C THR A 949 -27.07 -31.35 -8.37
N GLY A 950 -26.49 -32.36 -7.73
CA GLY A 950 -25.05 -32.66 -7.82
C GLY A 950 -24.13 -31.73 -7.01
N ASN A 951 -24.68 -30.83 -6.20
CA ASN A 951 -23.98 -30.03 -5.19
C ASN A 951 -24.69 -30.15 -3.82
N PHE A 952 -23.96 -30.03 -2.71
CA PHE A 952 -24.56 -30.05 -1.37
C PHE A 952 -25.30 -28.74 -1.07
N SER A 953 -26.49 -28.83 -0.49
CA SER A 953 -27.21 -27.71 0.13
C SER A 953 -27.87 -28.21 1.41
N LEU A 954 -27.69 -27.47 2.52
CA LEU A 954 -28.28 -27.83 3.82
C LEU A 954 -29.66 -27.16 3.95
N PHE A 955 -30.70 -27.93 4.26
CA PHE A 955 -32.04 -27.40 4.52
C PHE A 955 -32.52 -27.77 5.93
N ARG A 956 -33.38 -26.92 6.50
CA ARG A 956 -34.03 -27.16 7.80
C ARG A 956 -35.45 -27.69 7.58
N TRP A 957 -35.82 -28.76 8.30
CA TRP A 957 -37.18 -29.29 8.31
C TRP A 957 -38.06 -28.47 9.26
N ASN A 958 -39.13 -27.87 8.75
CA ASN A 958 -40.03 -27.02 9.55
C ASN A 958 -41.23 -27.79 10.17
N GLY A 959 -41.24 -29.12 10.07
CA GLY A 959 -42.33 -29.97 10.56
C GLY A 959 -43.40 -30.33 9.51
N THR A 960 -43.43 -29.69 8.33
CA THR A 960 -44.40 -30.01 7.25
C THR A 960 -43.80 -30.06 5.84
N SER A 961 -42.69 -29.36 5.58
CA SER A 961 -41.93 -29.43 4.32
C SER A 961 -40.47 -28.96 4.53
N TRP A 962 -39.59 -29.25 3.57
CA TRP A 962 -38.23 -28.66 3.52
C TRP A 962 -38.34 -27.22 2.96
N GLY A 963 -37.89 -26.22 3.73
CA GLY A 963 -38.06 -24.80 3.37
C GLY A 963 -36.99 -24.25 2.43
N SER A 964 -37.36 -23.28 1.58
CA SER A 964 -36.50 -22.57 0.61
C SER A 964 -35.82 -21.30 1.15
N ASP A 965 -36.00 -20.96 2.42
CA ASP A 965 -35.69 -19.61 2.97
C ASP A 965 -34.29 -19.46 3.57
N ILE A 966 -33.30 -20.20 3.05
CA ILE A 966 -31.88 -19.94 3.33
C ILE A 966 -31.17 -19.79 2.00
N SER A 967 -30.45 -18.69 1.81
CA SER A 967 -29.46 -18.57 0.73
C SER A 967 -28.53 -19.79 0.83
N PRO A 968 -28.43 -20.64 -0.21
CA PRO A 968 -27.68 -21.88 -0.12
C PRO A 968 -26.21 -21.56 0.15
N THR A 969 -25.69 -21.99 1.30
CA THR A 969 -24.26 -22.01 1.56
C THR A 969 -23.63 -23.10 0.70
N TYR A 970 -22.97 -22.70 -0.38
CA TYR A 970 -22.14 -23.59 -1.17
C TYR A 970 -20.93 -24.01 -0.33
N LEU A 971 -20.66 -25.31 -0.22
CA LEU A 971 -19.34 -25.78 0.20
C LEU A 971 -18.32 -25.32 -0.86
N SER A 972 -17.41 -24.42 -0.47
CA SER A 972 -16.33 -23.96 -1.35
C SER A 972 -15.28 -25.06 -1.53
N SER A 973 -14.51 -24.98 -2.62
CA SER A 973 -13.44 -25.93 -2.95
C SER A 973 -12.37 -26.05 -1.85
N SER A 974 -12.23 -25.04 -0.98
CA SER A 974 -11.33 -25.07 0.18
C SER A 974 -11.78 -26.04 1.27
N SER A 975 -13.08 -26.24 1.49
CA SER A 975 -13.62 -27.21 2.46
C SER A 975 -13.41 -28.67 2.04
N ILE A 976 -13.25 -28.93 0.74
CA ILE A 976 -12.89 -30.26 0.21
C ILE A 976 -11.38 -30.52 0.35
N ASN A 977 -10.55 -29.48 0.33
CA ASN A 977 -9.10 -29.61 0.52
C ASN A 977 -8.70 -29.84 2.00
N SER A 978 -9.49 -29.38 2.96
CA SER A 978 -9.25 -29.65 4.39
C SER A 978 -9.58 -31.09 4.82
N LEU A 979 -10.43 -31.80 4.06
CA LEU A 979 -10.59 -33.25 4.17
C LEU A 979 -9.31 -34.01 3.75
N ASN A 980 -8.53 -33.47 2.80
CA ASN A 980 -7.27 -34.10 2.36
C ASN A 980 -6.13 -33.93 3.39
N SER A 981 -6.11 -32.84 4.17
CA SER A 981 -5.03 -32.58 5.12
C SER A 981 -5.09 -33.44 6.39
N ASN A 982 -6.24 -34.05 6.69
CA ASN A 982 -6.44 -34.87 7.89
C ASN A 982 -6.34 -36.39 7.65
N PHE A 983 -6.16 -36.83 6.40
CA PHE A 983 -5.84 -38.23 6.07
C PHE A 983 -4.36 -38.37 5.70
N SER A 984 -3.55 -38.88 6.63
CA SER A 984 -2.16 -39.24 6.35
C SER A 984 -2.11 -40.60 5.67
N LEU A 985 -2.10 -40.63 4.34
CA LEU A 985 -1.90 -41.84 3.54
C LEU A 985 -0.40 -42.05 3.31
N VAL A 986 0.28 -42.55 4.34
CA VAL A 986 1.68 -42.96 4.24
C VAL A 986 1.73 -44.39 3.67
N GLY A 987 2.37 -44.58 2.52
CA GLY A 987 2.76 -45.91 2.01
C GLY A 987 1.96 -46.49 0.83
N LEU A 988 1.19 -45.70 0.08
CA LEU A 988 0.55 -46.20 -1.14
C LEU A 988 1.52 -46.25 -2.35
N PRO A 989 1.45 -47.29 -3.21
CA PRO A 989 2.16 -47.34 -4.49
C PRO A 989 1.77 -46.20 -5.46
N TYR A 990 2.56 -45.97 -6.51
CA TYR A 990 2.18 -45.03 -7.58
C TYR A 990 1.02 -45.59 -8.41
N GLY A 991 -0.03 -44.80 -8.63
CA GLY A 991 -1.20 -45.21 -9.40
C GLY A 991 -2.42 -44.30 -9.28
N ARG A 992 -3.49 -44.66 -10.03
CA ARG A 992 -4.80 -44.01 -9.98
C ARG A 992 -5.62 -44.63 -8.85
N TYR A 993 -6.08 -43.82 -7.91
CA TYR A 993 -6.92 -44.24 -6.80
C TYR A 993 -8.30 -43.56 -6.87
N ASN A 994 -9.34 -44.27 -6.46
CA ASN A 994 -10.70 -43.78 -6.41
C ASN A 994 -11.24 -43.95 -4.98
N TYR A 995 -11.64 -42.84 -4.37
CA TYR A 995 -12.12 -42.77 -3.00
C TYR A 995 -13.62 -42.62 -3.03
N ILE A 996 -14.32 -43.54 -2.39
CA ILE A 996 -15.78 -43.46 -2.23
C ILE A 996 -16.06 -43.06 -0.78
N PHE A 997 -16.59 -41.85 -0.61
CA PHE A 997 -17.07 -41.32 0.67
C PHE A 997 -18.56 -41.61 0.80
N THR A 998 -18.96 -42.30 1.86
CA THR A 998 -20.38 -42.49 2.20
C THR A 998 -20.72 -41.64 3.42
N ILE A 999 -21.77 -40.83 3.31
CA ILE A 999 -22.29 -39.98 4.39
C ILE A 999 -23.65 -40.52 4.80
N ASP A 1000 -23.85 -40.75 6.10
CA ASP A 1000 -25.10 -41.14 6.75
C ASP A 1000 -25.60 -39.97 7.62
N ASP A 1001 -26.89 -39.63 7.52
CA ASP A 1001 -27.55 -38.55 8.26
C ASP A 1001 -28.12 -38.98 9.63
N ASN A 1002 -27.80 -40.20 10.09
CA ASN A 1002 -28.31 -40.85 11.31
C ASN A 1002 -29.84 -41.08 11.33
N ASN A 1003 -30.57 -40.69 10.28
CA ASN A 1003 -31.99 -41.00 10.06
C ASN A 1003 -32.19 -42.11 9.02
N GLY A 1004 -31.10 -42.72 8.54
CA GLY A 1004 -31.10 -43.84 7.61
C GLY A 1004 -30.98 -43.45 6.13
N ASN A 1005 -30.74 -42.17 5.82
CA ASN A 1005 -30.44 -41.76 4.44
C ASN A 1005 -28.92 -41.74 4.23
N THR A 1006 -28.48 -42.38 3.14
CA THR A 1006 -27.05 -42.47 2.79
C THR A 1006 -26.78 -41.88 1.41
N GLY A 1007 -25.70 -41.12 1.27
CA GLY A 1007 -25.22 -40.56 0.00
C GLY A 1007 -23.74 -40.88 -0.23
N THR A 1008 -23.35 -41.14 -1.48
CA THR A 1008 -21.96 -41.50 -1.85
C THR A 1008 -21.34 -40.53 -2.84
N ILE A 1009 -20.07 -40.14 -2.65
CA ILE A 1009 -19.27 -39.38 -3.61
C ILE A 1009 -17.98 -40.12 -3.92
N SER A 1010 -17.64 -40.23 -5.20
CA SER A 1010 -16.38 -40.78 -5.68
C SER A 1010 -15.44 -39.68 -6.18
N LYS A 1011 -14.18 -39.65 -5.72
CA LYS A 1011 -13.13 -38.77 -6.27
C LYS A 1011 -11.89 -39.56 -6.65
N ILE A 1012 -11.37 -39.28 -7.85
CA ILE A 1012 -10.19 -39.93 -8.42
C ILE A 1012 -8.97 -39.02 -8.28
N PHE A 1013 -7.83 -39.55 -7.88
CA PHE A 1013 -6.55 -38.83 -7.91
C PHE A 1013 -5.36 -39.70 -8.34
N TYR A 1014 -4.24 -39.02 -8.60
CA TYR A 1014 -2.97 -39.57 -9.07
C TYR A 1014 -1.86 -39.19 -8.10
N MET A 1015 -0.94 -40.11 -7.81
CA MET A 1015 0.29 -39.85 -7.05
C MET A 1015 1.46 -39.74 -8.05
N ASP A 1016 2.08 -38.55 -8.17
CA ASP A 1016 3.15 -38.26 -9.13
C ASP A 1016 4.55 -38.64 -8.62
N GLU A 1017 5.49 -38.90 -9.54
CA GLU A 1017 6.89 -39.27 -9.22
C GLU A 1017 7.76 -38.05 -8.80
N PRO A 1018 8.81 -38.25 -7.97
CA PRO A 1018 9.69 -37.15 -7.54
C PRO A 1018 10.60 -36.61 -8.67
N SER A 1019 10.80 -35.28 -8.67
CA SER A 1019 11.67 -34.59 -9.64
C SER A 1019 13.14 -34.50 -9.19
N PHE A 1020 14.08 -34.85 -10.07
CA PHE A 1020 15.52 -34.65 -9.86
C PHE A 1020 16.01 -33.36 -10.53
N ASN A 1021 16.76 -32.53 -9.80
CA ASN A 1021 17.50 -31.41 -10.38
C ASN A 1021 19.00 -31.67 -10.24
N VAL A 1022 19.75 -31.60 -11.34
CA VAL A 1022 21.22 -31.67 -11.33
C VAL A 1022 21.75 -30.31 -11.78
N SER A 1023 22.39 -29.58 -10.88
CA SER A 1023 23.10 -28.33 -11.23
C SER A 1023 24.61 -28.60 -11.26
N THR A 1024 25.29 -28.20 -12.32
CA THR A 1024 26.75 -28.27 -12.43
C THR A 1024 27.34 -26.87 -12.32
N SER A 1025 28.30 -26.65 -11.42
CA SER A 1025 29.06 -25.38 -11.35
C SER A 1025 30.50 -25.60 -11.82
N ASN A 1026 30.92 -24.92 -12.88
CA ASN A 1026 32.32 -24.89 -13.30
C ASN A 1026 33.08 -23.83 -12.49
N TYR A 1027 34.07 -24.23 -11.69
CA TYR A 1027 34.99 -23.30 -11.04
C TYR A 1027 36.26 -23.15 -11.89
N ASN A 1028 36.36 -22.09 -12.69
CA ASN A 1028 37.57 -21.75 -13.43
C ASN A 1028 38.43 -20.81 -12.56
N SER A 1029 39.47 -21.32 -11.90
CA SER A 1029 40.49 -20.47 -11.29
C SER A 1029 41.54 -20.08 -12.35
N ASN A 1030 41.61 -18.79 -12.68
CA ASN A 1030 42.66 -18.24 -13.55
C ASN A 1030 44.03 -18.27 -12.88
N VAL A 1031 44.80 -19.35 -13.07
CA VAL A 1031 46.27 -19.35 -12.90
C VAL A 1031 46.90 -20.29 -13.93
N GLY A 1032 47.56 -19.74 -14.96
CA GLY A 1032 48.60 -20.41 -15.78
C GLY A 1032 48.21 -21.66 -16.59
N THR A 1033 48.01 -21.47 -17.90
CA THR A 1033 48.16 -22.44 -19.03
C THR A 1033 47.62 -23.87 -18.89
N THR A 1034 46.66 -24.17 -18.02
CA THR A 1034 46.05 -25.51 -17.94
C THR A 1034 44.55 -25.39 -17.69
N TYR A 1035 43.72 -25.79 -18.66
CA TYR A 1035 42.27 -25.88 -18.50
C TYR A 1035 41.91 -27.26 -17.97
N GLY A 1036 41.45 -27.35 -16.71
CA GLY A 1036 40.96 -28.57 -16.09
C GLY A 1036 39.67 -28.33 -15.31
N ILE A 1037 38.71 -29.25 -15.42
CA ILE A 1037 37.50 -29.26 -14.59
C ILE A 1037 37.89 -29.85 -13.22
N ASP A 1038 37.86 -29.03 -12.17
CA ASP A 1038 38.32 -29.44 -10.83
C ASP A 1038 37.18 -29.91 -9.88
N GLU A 1039 35.90 -29.65 -10.19
CA GLU A 1039 34.79 -30.05 -9.30
C GLU A 1039 33.44 -30.16 -10.02
N ILE A 1040 32.63 -31.18 -9.67
CA ILE A 1040 31.22 -31.31 -10.06
C ILE A 1040 30.39 -31.50 -8.78
N ILE A 1041 29.58 -30.50 -8.44
CA ILE A 1041 28.66 -30.55 -7.29
C ILE A 1041 27.32 -31.11 -7.78
N ILE A 1042 26.69 -32.01 -7.02
CA ILE A 1042 25.36 -32.54 -7.35
C ILE A 1042 24.46 -32.33 -6.13
N THR A 1043 23.43 -31.50 -6.27
CA THR A 1043 22.46 -31.20 -5.21
C THR A 1043 21.17 -31.94 -5.48
N VAL A 1044 20.72 -32.79 -4.54
CA VAL A 1044 19.45 -33.52 -4.66
C VAL A 1044 18.46 -32.96 -3.65
N ARG A 1045 17.30 -32.49 -4.11
CA ARG A 1045 16.18 -32.06 -3.24
C ARG A 1045 15.07 -33.10 -3.28
N THR A 1046 14.53 -33.46 -2.12
CA THR A 1046 13.38 -34.37 -2.01
C THR A 1046 12.38 -33.83 -0.98
N VAL A 1047 11.11 -34.23 -1.12
CA VAL A 1047 10.01 -33.94 -0.18
C VAL A 1047 9.30 -35.27 0.10
N GLY A 1048 9.26 -35.73 1.37
CA GLY A 1048 8.53 -36.95 1.75
C GLY A 1048 9.34 -38.01 2.53
N ALA A 1049 8.81 -39.25 2.56
CA ALA A 1049 9.19 -40.36 3.45
C ALA A 1049 10.66 -40.85 3.33
N ALA A 1050 11.13 -41.60 4.34
CA ALA A 1050 12.52 -42.06 4.46
C ALA A 1050 12.97 -42.97 3.29
N TYR A 1051 14.16 -42.71 2.76
CA TYR A 1051 14.76 -43.45 1.64
C TYR A 1051 16.28 -43.58 1.81
N ASN A 1052 16.88 -44.54 1.09
CA ASN A 1052 18.32 -44.68 0.88
C ASN A 1052 18.66 -44.31 -0.58
N LEU A 1053 19.71 -43.52 -0.79
CA LEU A 1053 20.24 -43.24 -2.13
C LEU A 1053 21.55 -44.02 -2.32
N GLU A 1054 21.61 -44.90 -3.31
CA GLU A 1054 22.80 -45.69 -3.63
C GLU A 1054 23.31 -45.33 -5.04
N LEU A 1055 24.60 -45.02 -5.17
CA LEU A 1055 25.21 -44.87 -6.49
C LEU A 1055 25.29 -46.25 -7.16
N LEU A 1056 24.65 -46.40 -8.33
CA LEU A 1056 24.68 -47.66 -9.04
C LEU A 1056 26.08 -47.88 -9.61
N LYS A 1057 26.72 -48.96 -9.18
CA LYS A 1057 27.97 -49.43 -9.78
C LYS A 1057 27.65 -50.05 -11.13
N ASP A 1058 27.53 -49.23 -12.16
CA ASP A 1058 27.34 -49.74 -13.52
C ASP A 1058 28.64 -50.42 -13.96
N SER A 1059 28.60 -51.74 -14.09
CA SER A 1059 29.79 -52.58 -14.35
C SER A 1059 30.44 -52.33 -15.71
N ASN A 1060 29.77 -51.56 -16.59
CA ASN A 1060 30.28 -51.21 -17.92
C ASN A 1060 31.06 -49.89 -17.95
N LEU A 1061 31.00 -49.10 -16.87
CA LEU A 1061 31.67 -47.80 -16.77
C LEU A 1061 32.86 -47.82 -15.82
N ILE A 1062 33.25 -49.01 -15.33
CA ILE A 1062 34.35 -49.16 -14.38
C ILE A 1062 35.30 -50.26 -14.85
N ASP A 1063 36.58 -49.95 -15.00
CA ASP A 1063 37.58 -50.94 -15.38
C ASP A 1063 37.82 -52.00 -14.28
N SER A 1064 38.59 -53.04 -14.59
CA SER A 1064 38.89 -54.14 -13.65
C SER A 1064 39.65 -53.71 -12.39
N ARG A 1065 40.03 -52.43 -12.27
CA ARG A 1065 40.73 -51.83 -11.12
C ARG A 1065 39.87 -50.82 -10.35
N GLY A 1066 38.64 -50.57 -10.78
CA GLY A 1066 37.70 -49.68 -10.07
C GLY A 1066 37.66 -48.24 -10.60
N ASN A 1067 38.27 -47.94 -11.76
CA ASN A 1067 38.31 -46.58 -12.32
C ASN A 1067 37.12 -46.30 -13.24
N ILE A 1068 36.53 -45.09 -13.17
CA ILE A 1068 35.45 -44.67 -14.07
C ILE A 1068 35.99 -44.43 -15.49
N ILE A 1069 35.36 -45.02 -16.50
CA ILE A 1069 35.73 -44.93 -17.92
C ILE A 1069 34.94 -43.79 -18.58
N ILE A 1070 35.64 -42.80 -19.16
CA ILE A 1070 35.03 -41.70 -19.93
C ILE A 1070 35.16 -42.02 -21.43
N ASN A 1071 34.03 -42.11 -22.13
CA ASN A 1071 34.00 -42.42 -23.57
C ASN A 1071 33.96 -41.14 -24.41
N TRP A 1072 34.81 -41.05 -25.44
CA TRP A 1072 34.76 -40.01 -26.46
C TRP A 1072 33.93 -40.48 -27.67
N ASP A 1073 32.91 -39.70 -28.05
CA ASP A 1073 32.04 -39.97 -29.19
C ASP A 1073 32.30 -39.04 -30.39
N GLY A 1074 33.56 -38.63 -30.60
CA GLY A 1074 33.90 -37.70 -31.67
C GLY A 1074 33.48 -38.21 -33.05
N ASN A 1075 32.50 -37.54 -33.66
CA ASN A 1075 32.37 -37.46 -35.11
C ASN A 1075 32.23 -35.98 -35.50
N THR A 1076 33.22 -35.52 -36.27
CA THR A 1076 33.40 -34.20 -36.90
C THR A 1076 34.00 -33.09 -36.03
N GLY A 1077 35.32 -32.95 -36.13
CA GLY A 1077 36.06 -31.74 -35.78
C GLY A 1077 37.14 -31.51 -36.84
N VAL A 1078 37.36 -30.25 -37.21
CA VAL A 1078 38.39 -29.81 -38.16
C VAL A 1078 39.55 -29.22 -37.35
N GLY A 1079 40.79 -29.65 -37.59
CA GLY A 1079 41.96 -29.08 -36.92
C GLY A 1079 42.25 -27.64 -37.35
N TYR A 1080 43.10 -26.94 -36.59
CA TYR A 1080 43.51 -25.54 -36.88
C TYR A 1080 44.19 -25.32 -38.25
N ASP A 1081 44.46 -26.38 -39.03
CA ASP A 1081 44.99 -26.32 -40.40
C ASP A 1081 44.01 -26.75 -41.51
N ASN A 1082 42.74 -27.01 -41.16
CA ASN A 1082 41.69 -27.48 -42.07
C ASN A 1082 41.86 -28.90 -42.67
N SER A 1083 42.66 -29.79 -42.08
CA SER A 1083 42.67 -31.21 -42.45
C SER A 1083 41.69 -32.07 -41.61
N PRO A 1084 40.95 -33.03 -42.20
CA PRO A 1084 40.10 -33.96 -41.44
C PRO A 1084 40.95 -35.06 -40.79
N TYR A 1085 40.85 -35.20 -39.47
CA TYR A 1085 41.53 -36.23 -38.68
C TYR A 1085 40.81 -37.58 -38.79
N SER A 1086 41.52 -38.65 -39.12
CA SER A 1086 41.01 -40.03 -39.03
C SER A 1086 42.01 -40.91 -38.25
N GLY A 1087 41.74 -41.13 -36.96
CA GLY A 1087 42.53 -41.99 -36.08
C GLY A 1087 41.66 -42.68 -35.03
N PRO A 1088 42.07 -43.86 -34.49
CA PRO A 1088 41.22 -44.71 -33.66
C PRO A 1088 41.02 -44.15 -32.24
N LYS A 1089 39.87 -44.50 -31.63
CA LYS A 1089 39.48 -44.18 -30.24
C LYS A 1089 40.64 -44.46 -29.27
N LYS A 1090 41.01 -43.48 -28.45
CA LYS A 1090 42.03 -43.61 -27.40
C LYS A 1090 41.34 -43.54 -26.04
N ASP A 1091 41.40 -44.63 -25.29
CA ASP A 1091 40.87 -44.69 -23.92
C ASP A 1091 41.76 -43.88 -22.97
N ILE A 1092 41.17 -42.93 -22.24
CA ILE A 1092 41.88 -42.13 -21.23
C ILE A 1092 41.59 -42.71 -19.84
N THR A 1093 42.58 -43.32 -19.21
CA THR A 1093 42.47 -43.88 -17.85
C THR A 1093 42.94 -42.89 -16.79
N THR A 1094 42.09 -42.55 -15.82
CA THR A 1094 42.45 -41.73 -14.63
C THR A 1094 42.77 -42.60 -13.41
N ASN A 1095 43.63 -42.10 -12.50
CA ASN A 1095 44.05 -42.76 -11.25
C ASN A 1095 42.90 -42.89 -10.21
N PRO A 1096 43.00 -43.85 -9.25
CA PRO A 1096 41.85 -44.36 -8.50
C PRO A 1096 41.23 -43.34 -7.54
N VAL A 1097 39.90 -43.18 -7.63
CA VAL A 1097 39.07 -42.54 -6.59
C VAL A 1097 38.50 -43.65 -5.72
N VAL A 1098 38.93 -43.72 -4.45
CA VAL A 1098 38.30 -44.59 -3.46
C VAL A 1098 36.98 -43.95 -3.02
N ALA A 1099 35.87 -44.41 -3.58
CA ALA A 1099 34.54 -44.12 -3.03
C ALA A 1099 34.28 -45.08 -1.85
N THR A 1100 34.45 -44.60 -0.62
CA THR A 1100 33.92 -45.31 0.56
C THR A 1100 32.39 -45.34 0.50
N ARG A 1101 31.80 -46.51 0.77
CA ARG A 1101 30.34 -46.70 0.92
C ARG A 1101 29.75 -45.59 1.80
N ALA A 1102 28.89 -44.75 1.24
CA ALA A 1102 28.02 -43.87 2.00
C ALA A 1102 26.60 -44.43 1.92
N SER A 1103 26.18 -45.19 2.94
CA SER A 1103 24.76 -45.45 3.21
C SER A 1103 24.31 -44.43 4.25
N LEU A 1104 23.32 -43.61 3.95
CA LEU A 1104 22.78 -42.57 4.85
C LEU A 1104 21.35 -42.96 5.25
N ILE A 1105 21.08 -42.97 6.56
CA ILE A 1105 19.78 -43.32 7.16
C ILE A 1105 19.11 -42.02 7.65
N ASN A 1106 17.81 -41.85 7.40
CA ASN A 1106 17.02 -40.72 7.92
C ASN A 1106 15.80 -41.20 8.75
N THR A 1107 15.46 -40.44 9.80
CA THR A 1107 14.27 -40.57 10.66
C THR A 1107 13.47 -39.25 10.63
N ALA A 1108 12.15 -39.33 10.50
CA ALA A 1108 11.26 -38.26 10.01
C ALA A 1108 11.16 -36.97 10.85
N GLY A 1109 11.01 -35.82 10.15
CA GLY A 1109 10.42 -34.59 10.69
C GLY A 1109 11.21 -33.29 10.41
N GLU A 1110 11.28 -32.82 9.15
CA GLU A 1110 11.45 -31.41 8.69
C GLU A 1110 11.83 -31.37 7.19
N LEU A 1111 11.46 -30.29 6.48
CA LEU A 1111 11.86 -30.02 5.10
C LEU A 1111 13.37 -29.75 5.05
N ASN A 1112 14.17 -30.77 4.74
CA ASN A 1112 15.63 -30.65 4.75
C ASN A 1112 16.22 -30.63 3.33
N ILE A 1113 17.00 -29.58 3.03
CA ILE A 1113 17.81 -29.47 1.81
C ILE A 1113 19.19 -30.11 2.09
N TYR A 1114 19.51 -31.22 1.45
CA TYR A 1114 20.84 -31.82 1.54
C TYR A 1114 21.68 -31.48 0.30
N THR A 1115 22.89 -30.96 0.53
CA THR A 1115 23.88 -30.68 -0.53
C THR A 1115 25.04 -31.66 -0.42
N HIS A 1116 25.41 -32.33 -1.51
CA HIS A 1116 26.57 -33.23 -1.54
C HIS A 1116 27.61 -32.78 -2.58
N ARG A 1117 28.89 -32.90 -2.22
CA ARG A 1117 30.03 -32.45 -3.04
C ARG A 1117 30.83 -33.66 -3.53
N LEU A 1118 31.02 -33.78 -4.84
CA LEU A 1118 31.88 -34.80 -5.44
C LEU A 1118 33.11 -34.14 -6.07
N LYS A 1119 34.31 -34.55 -5.65
CA LYS A 1119 35.57 -33.96 -6.13
C LYS A 1119 36.26 -34.89 -7.11
N ILE A 1120 36.43 -34.46 -8.36
CA ILE A 1120 37.13 -35.21 -9.42
C ILE A 1120 38.51 -34.59 -9.59
N LYS A 1121 39.59 -35.38 -9.56
CA LYS A 1121 40.96 -34.87 -9.68
C LYS A 1121 41.40 -34.88 -11.15
N SER A 1122 41.69 -33.69 -11.70
CA SER A 1122 42.37 -33.35 -12.97
C SER A 1122 42.72 -34.49 -13.95
N LEU A 1123 42.18 -34.38 -15.18
CA LEU A 1123 42.67 -35.09 -16.38
C LEU A 1123 43.99 -34.46 -16.85
N VAL A 1124 45.11 -35.17 -16.72
CA VAL A 1124 46.40 -34.75 -17.28
C VAL A 1124 46.74 -35.65 -18.47
N GLY A 1125 46.72 -35.08 -19.67
CA GLY A 1125 47.17 -35.72 -20.91
C GLY A 1125 47.48 -34.66 -21.97
N GLU A 1126 48.66 -34.75 -22.57
CA GLU A 1126 49.11 -33.91 -23.68
C GLU A 1126 48.25 -34.17 -24.92
N GLU A 1127 47.84 -33.10 -25.62
CA GLU A 1127 46.94 -33.03 -26.79
C GLU A 1127 45.43 -32.91 -26.48
N GLN A 1128 44.97 -31.66 -26.32
CA GLN A 1128 43.54 -31.33 -26.31
C GLN A 1128 43.02 -31.15 -27.74
N ALA A 1129 42.12 -32.03 -28.16
CA ALA A 1129 41.17 -31.73 -29.23
C ALA A 1129 39.92 -31.08 -28.61
N ALA A 1130 39.44 -29.98 -29.19
CA ALA A 1130 38.18 -29.36 -28.78
C ALA A 1130 37.00 -30.28 -29.13
N GLY A 1131 36.32 -30.81 -28.12
CA GLY A 1131 35.13 -31.64 -28.26
C GLY A 1131 34.34 -31.71 -26.96
N ASN A 1132 33.03 -31.98 -27.07
CA ASN A 1132 32.17 -32.20 -25.92
C ASN A 1132 32.46 -33.57 -25.30
N TYR A 1133 32.56 -33.63 -23.96
CA TYR A 1133 32.67 -34.88 -23.21
C TYR A 1133 31.34 -35.14 -22.50
N THR A 1134 30.77 -36.34 -22.67
CA THR A 1134 29.54 -36.73 -21.96
C THR A 1134 29.88 -37.73 -20.86
N MET A 1135 29.45 -37.43 -19.63
CA MET A 1135 29.56 -38.34 -18.48
C MET A 1135 28.17 -38.76 -18.02
N ASN A 1136 27.89 -40.06 -18.01
CA ASN A 1136 26.63 -40.62 -17.52
C ASN A 1136 26.81 -41.16 -16.10
N ILE A 1137 26.05 -40.63 -15.13
CA ILE A 1137 26.06 -41.08 -13.73
C ILE A 1137 24.66 -41.60 -13.38
N SER A 1138 24.56 -42.80 -12.80
CA SER A 1138 23.29 -43.43 -12.45
C SER A 1138 23.17 -43.64 -10.93
N PHE A 1139 22.01 -43.30 -10.37
CA PHE A 1139 21.67 -43.55 -8.96
C PHE A 1139 20.47 -44.49 -8.87
N ARG A 1140 20.38 -45.26 -7.78
CA ARG A 1140 19.18 -46.00 -7.39
C ARG A 1140 18.71 -45.50 -6.04
N THR A 1141 17.43 -45.17 -5.96
CA THR A 1141 16.75 -44.91 -4.70
C THR A 1141 16.15 -46.21 -4.18
N ILE A 1142 16.44 -46.56 -2.93
CA ILE A 1142 15.87 -47.72 -2.23
C ILE A 1142 15.00 -47.17 -1.12
N PHE A 1143 13.69 -47.30 -1.27
CA PHE A 1143 12.73 -46.94 -0.23
C PHE A 1143 12.62 -48.10 0.76
N ASN A 1144 12.90 -47.85 2.04
CA ASN A 1144 12.67 -48.83 3.09
C ASN A 1144 11.19 -48.76 3.48
N TYR A 1145 10.39 -49.72 3.02
CA TYR A 1145 9.00 -49.92 3.47
C TYR A 1145 8.95 -50.82 4.70
#